data_AF-E1ZIL6-F1
#
_entry.id   AF-E1ZIL6-F1
#
_cell.length_a   1.000
_cell.length_b   1.000
_cell.length_c   1.000
_cell.angle_alpha   90.00
_cell.angle_beta   90.00
_cell.angle_gamma   90.00
#
_symmetry.space_group_name_H-M   'P 1'
#
loop_
_entity.id
_entity.type
_entity.pdbx_description
1 polymer ?
#
loop_
_entity_poly.entity_id
_entity_poly.type
_entity_poly.pdbx_seq_one_letter_code
_entity_poly.pdbx_strand_id
1 'polypeptide(L)'
;MAQGVYTSPRAMLEEGGGQGQGRGQGGRVHVQRVLDTSFSLTRGSISHVVAASPPDVAALLVFEELAHMTRDAAEGKKVLEFVMRYLDAGGRWLGTPVLETSAAVLQQACEQEHQRYLLFSSLLRHVVAAEQLTPAERGAVLRLAVHESRQLEAALAAPALLLALRELPAVIASHGGPGQQVPPMPPPSTPPRAAPLGAAPDGGAPAAQQELELVAVAAGTAAPASLQPQVLAAVEQLARRVEDSGQLLEAVASTVAKLRGAAPISTAALQCCVAAGQAVAFAAPKASKGGGSAPRTFPSLLLHELAGIAVSWEPQQRLLAHQLLLQLLPAAVDGLKEQQAALLLSTVWHEAGLAASGPAAYVAMDRTLRALLAAAPAAALPQALKLAAALQLEVLEAGNGSAPADGGRLAVLSAAQLCAVLCMCRSLLAALAAQLGQPSLQQLAAPGCEGALQQLAVVPAQGLVLRGPDSGNGLDGASPEAAGSQRQLFWQGSAVSLAFSAEDQQGAERFLAGWRQATTGAAQQAALASALAAVPLFKQQGGAGAGPFQPMPLASLMPRLMQAGGDYSANGSHGSSDNSKRVQRLRTMYRHMRQISLCDSDRAALATISQESAAEEPAGATLQMRGLVLPWLTGSEGGGGGGEGAPTSAVKSVDEVLAEVDSALQAAEEAMERGRSP
;
A
#
# COMPACT_ATOMS: atom_id res chain seq x y z
N MET A 1 16.51 14.96 -41.93
CA MET A 1 16.47 13.59 -41.37
C MET A 1 15.02 13.17 -41.36
N ALA A 2 14.65 12.21 -42.20
CA ALA A 2 13.27 11.79 -42.43
C ALA A 2 12.84 10.77 -41.35
N GLN A 3 11.75 11.06 -40.65
CA GLN A 3 11.11 10.19 -39.67
C GLN A 3 10.38 9.06 -40.42
N GLY A 4 10.72 7.81 -40.11
CA GLY A 4 10.03 6.62 -40.63
C GLY A 4 8.90 6.23 -39.69
N VAL A 5 7.67 6.24 -40.20
CA VAL A 5 6.50 5.64 -39.55
C VAL A 5 6.62 4.13 -39.68
N TYR A 6 6.58 3.40 -38.57
CA TYR A 6 6.63 1.93 -38.58
C TYR A 6 5.27 1.39 -39.00
N THR A 7 5.12 1.07 -40.28
CA THR A 7 4.01 0.26 -40.81
C THR A 7 4.26 -1.20 -40.48
N SER A 8 3.22 -1.92 -40.03
CA SER A 8 3.24 -3.37 -39.80
C SER A 8 4.00 -4.11 -40.93
N PRO A 9 4.79 -5.16 -40.64
CA PRO A 9 5.46 -5.97 -41.67
C PRO A 9 4.50 -6.48 -42.75
N ARG A 10 3.23 -6.68 -42.40
CA ARG A 10 2.16 -7.06 -43.33
C ARG A 10 1.76 -5.91 -44.26
N ALA A 11 1.69 -4.68 -43.75
CA ALA A 11 1.39 -3.47 -44.53
C ALA A 11 2.55 -3.05 -45.44
N MET A 12 3.81 -3.21 -45.00
CA MET A 12 4.98 -3.01 -45.87
C MET A 12 5.03 -3.97 -47.06
N LEU A 13 4.40 -5.14 -46.95
CA LEU A 13 4.31 -6.12 -48.02
C LEU A 13 3.09 -5.89 -48.94
N GLU A 14 2.07 -5.16 -48.49
CA GLU A 14 0.87 -4.82 -49.28
C GLU A 14 1.03 -3.51 -50.07
N GLU A 15 1.68 -2.48 -49.52
CA GLU A 15 1.86 -1.18 -50.21
C GLU A 15 2.84 -1.24 -51.40
N GLY A 16 3.63 -2.31 -51.54
CA GLY A 16 4.50 -2.54 -52.71
C GLY A 16 3.78 -3.04 -53.97
N GLY A 17 2.45 -3.23 -53.94
CA GLY A 17 1.68 -3.87 -55.02
C GLY A 17 1.25 -2.96 -56.19
N GLY A 18 1.50 -1.66 -56.13
CA GLY A 18 1.02 -0.69 -57.12
C GLY A 18 2.09 -0.17 -58.07
N GLN A 19 2.07 -0.65 -59.32
CA GLN A 19 2.72 -0.08 -60.52
C GLN A 19 4.24 -0.28 -60.67
N GLY A 20 4.63 -1.14 -61.63
CA GLY A 20 6.01 -1.23 -62.10
C GLY A 20 6.30 -2.49 -62.92
N GLN A 21 5.79 -2.52 -64.15
CA GLN A 21 6.00 -3.60 -65.11
C GLN A 21 7.45 -3.56 -65.63
N GLY A 22 8.30 -4.54 -65.27
CA GLY A 22 9.66 -4.59 -65.82
C GLY A 22 10.61 -5.62 -65.21
N ARG A 23 10.58 -6.85 -65.75
CA ARG A 23 11.65 -7.88 -65.78
C ARG A 23 12.59 -8.00 -64.57
N GLY A 24 12.31 -9.02 -63.75
CA GLY A 24 13.27 -9.57 -62.78
C GLY A 24 12.64 -10.45 -61.70
N GLN A 25 11.74 -11.38 -62.06
CA GLN A 25 11.05 -12.25 -61.10
C GLN A 25 11.65 -13.66 -61.09
N GLY A 26 12.42 -13.96 -60.03
CA GLY A 26 12.84 -15.31 -59.66
C GLY A 26 12.90 -15.56 -58.15
N GLY A 27 13.06 -14.52 -57.33
CA GLY A 27 13.22 -14.67 -55.87
C GLY A 27 12.08 -14.16 -54.97
N ARG A 28 11.20 -13.28 -55.47
CA ARG A 28 10.22 -12.56 -54.63
C ARG A 28 8.85 -13.23 -54.47
N VAL A 29 8.50 -14.20 -55.32
CA VAL A 29 7.19 -14.89 -55.27
C VAL A 29 7.16 -16.00 -54.22
N HIS A 30 8.32 -16.41 -53.67
CA HIS A 30 8.37 -17.49 -52.68
C HIS A 30 8.12 -17.03 -51.24
N VAL A 31 8.44 -15.79 -50.87
CA VAL A 31 8.28 -15.31 -49.49
C VAL A 31 6.82 -14.94 -49.17
N GLN A 32 6.13 -14.28 -50.10
CA GLN A 32 4.71 -13.91 -49.94
C GLN A 32 3.80 -15.16 -49.83
N ARG A 33 4.11 -16.21 -50.60
CA ARG A 33 3.30 -17.44 -50.64
C ARG A 33 3.50 -18.36 -49.42
N VAL A 34 4.54 -18.14 -48.62
CA VAL A 34 4.79 -18.89 -47.38
C VAL A 34 4.04 -18.28 -46.20
N LEU A 35 3.78 -16.97 -46.22
CA LEU A 35 3.12 -16.25 -45.12
C LEU A 35 1.58 -16.19 -45.25
N ASP A 36 1.02 -16.20 -46.46
CA ASP A 36 -0.44 -16.17 -46.68
C ASP A 36 -1.13 -17.54 -46.59
N THR A 37 -0.37 -18.62 -46.55
CA THR A 37 -0.88 -19.94 -46.19
C THR A 37 -0.90 -20.08 -44.69
N SER A 38 -2.10 -20.20 -44.12
CA SER A 38 -2.34 -20.61 -42.73
C SER A 38 -1.68 -21.97 -42.46
N PHE A 39 -0.39 -21.96 -42.15
CA PHE A 39 0.38 -23.16 -41.87
C PHE A 39 0.17 -23.53 -40.41
N SER A 40 -0.46 -24.67 -40.19
CA SER A 40 -0.21 -25.45 -38.98
C SER A 40 1.24 -25.93 -39.05
N LEU A 41 2.19 -25.12 -38.57
CA LEU A 41 3.59 -25.51 -38.48
C LEU A 41 3.69 -26.69 -37.52
N THR A 42 3.97 -27.88 -38.05
CA THR A 42 4.39 -29.00 -37.22
C THR A 42 5.80 -28.70 -36.70
N ARG A 43 6.03 -28.98 -35.41
CA ARG A 43 7.21 -28.59 -34.60
C ARG A 43 8.60 -28.86 -35.25
N GLY A 44 8.70 -29.72 -36.27
CA GLY A 44 9.93 -30.01 -37.02
C GLY A 44 10.21 -29.09 -38.21
N SER A 45 9.24 -28.29 -38.67
CA SER A 45 9.37 -27.44 -39.88
C SER A 45 10.07 -26.12 -39.61
N ILE A 46 9.97 -25.58 -38.39
CA ILE A 46 10.48 -24.25 -38.04
C ILE A 46 12.00 -24.20 -38.13
N SER A 47 12.71 -25.24 -37.67
CA SER A 47 14.18 -25.27 -37.68
C SER A 47 14.76 -25.15 -39.09
N HIS A 48 14.08 -25.71 -40.11
CA HIS A 48 14.50 -25.60 -41.50
C HIS A 48 14.18 -24.24 -42.11
N VAL A 49 13.03 -23.65 -41.77
CA VAL A 49 12.65 -22.31 -42.24
C VAL A 49 13.54 -21.23 -41.60
N VAL A 50 13.82 -21.33 -40.30
CA VAL A 50 14.73 -20.44 -39.57
C VAL A 50 16.15 -20.53 -40.13
N ALA A 51 16.65 -21.73 -40.43
CA ALA A 51 17.98 -21.91 -41.02
C ALA A 51 18.12 -21.36 -42.45
N ALA A 52 17.01 -21.28 -43.20
CA ALA A 52 17.00 -20.78 -44.57
C ALA A 52 16.60 -19.29 -44.70
N SER A 53 16.15 -18.67 -43.60
CA SER A 53 15.66 -17.29 -43.59
C SER A 53 16.80 -16.29 -43.33
N PRO A 54 16.70 -15.04 -43.83
CA PRO A 54 17.56 -13.95 -43.38
C PRO A 54 17.52 -13.82 -41.84
N PRO A 55 18.63 -13.42 -41.19
CA PRO A 55 18.73 -13.43 -39.72
C PRO A 55 17.62 -12.64 -39.02
N ASP A 56 17.19 -11.52 -39.59
CA ASP A 56 16.11 -10.71 -39.03
C ASP A 56 14.75 -11.42 -39.11
N VAL A 57 14.48 -12.13 -40.22
CA VAL A 57 13.25 -12.91 -40.42
C VAL A 57 13.27 -14.18 -39.57
N ALA A 58 14.43 -14.84 -39.48
CA ALA A 58 14.65 -16.00 -38.63
C ALA A 58 14.39 -15.65 -37.15
N ALA A 59 14.85 -14.48 -36.69
CA ALA A 59 14.59 -13.99 -35.35
C ALA A 59 13.08 -13.77 -35.12
N LEU A 60 12.39 -13.10 -36.05
CA LEU A 60 10.94 -12.88 -35.95
C LEU A 60 10.15 -14.18 -35.88
N LEU A 61 10.49 -15.18 -36.69
CA LEU A 61 9.82 -16.50 -36.67
C LEU A 61 10.07 -17.25 -35.36
N VAL A 62 11.28 -17.17 -34.80
CA VAL A 62 11.56 -17.75 -33.47
C VAL A 62 10.75 -17.02 -32.40
N PHE A 63 10.64 -15.70 -32.50
CA PHE A 63 9.84 -14.88 -31.60
C PHE A 63 8.34 -15.18 -31.70
N GLU A 64 7.82 -15.46 -32.89
CA GLU A 64 6.42 -15.87 -33.11
C GLU A 64 6.14 -17.26 -32.54
N GLU A 65 7.07 -18.20 -32.65
CA GLU A 65 6.92 -19.51 -32.01
C GLU A 65 7.01 -19.42 -30.48
N LEU A 66 7.92 -18.60 -29.95
CA LEU A 66 7.97 -18.28 -28.53
C LEU A 66 6.66 -17.60 -28.07
N ALA A 67 6.05 -16.76 -28.92
CA ALA A 67 4.75 -16.17 -28.68
C ALA A 67 3.65 -17.24 -28.58
N HIS A 68 3.61 -18.21 -29.49
CA HIS A 68 2.65 -19.32 -29.40
C HIS A 68 2.80 -20.16 -28.13
N MET A 69 4.03 -20.30 -27.62
CA MET A 69 4.26 -20.97 -26.32
C MET A 69 3.66 -20.20 -25.14
N THR A 70 3.37 -18.90 -25.28
CA THR A 70 2.68 -18.14 -24.24
C THR A 70 1.23 -18.55 -24.06
N ARG A 71 0.62 -19.33 -24.96
CA ARG A 71 -0.74 -19.85 -24.75
C ARG A 71 -0.89 -20.65 -23.45
N ASP A 72 0.14 -21.39 -23.08
CA ASP A 72 0.24 -22.01 -21.75
C ASP A 72 0.96 -21.05 -20.80
N ALA A 73 0.31 -20.67 -19.69
CA ALA A 73 0.87 -19.65 -18.80
C ALA A 73 2.21 -20.07 -18.15
N ALA A 74 2.43 -21.38 -17.91
CA ALA A 74 3.67 -21.86 -17.31
C ALA A 74 4.82 -21.85 -18.32
N GLU A 75 4.57 -22.28 -19.56
CA GLU A 75 5.55 -22.15 -20.64
C GLU A 75 5.80 -20.68 -21.02
N GLY A 76 4.75 -19.86 -21.09
CA GLY A 76 4.83 -18.42 -21.30
C GLY A 76 5.72 -17.74 -20.28
N LYS A 77 5.57 -18.08 -18.99
CA LYS A 77 6.46 -17.57 -17.92
C LYS A 77 7.92 -17.92 -18.18
N LYS A 78 8.23 -19.17 -18.57
CA LYS A 78 9.61 -19.58 -18.89
C LYS A 78 10.18 -18.82 -20.08
N VAL A 79 9.36 -18.62 -21.12
CA VAL A 79 9.74 -17.83 -22.29
C VAL A 79 10.06 -16.39 -21.89
N LEU A 80 9.20 -15.75 -21.10
CA LEU A 80 9.42 -14.40 -20.60
C LEU A 80 10.69 -14.31 -19.75
N GLU A 81 10.89 -15.24 -18.81
CA GLU A 81 12.11 -15.30 -18.00
C GLU A 81 13.37 -15.47 -18.86
N PHE A 82 13.30 -16.31 -19.90
CA PHE A 82 14.40 -16.49 -20.84
C PHE A 82 14.74 -15.19 -21.57
N VAL A 83 13.73 -14.50 -22.13
CA VAL A 83 13.94 -13.23 -22.82
C VAL A 83 14.49 -12.16 -21.87
N MET A 84 13.97 -12.07 -20.65
CA MET A 84 14.47 -11.12 -19.65
C MET A 84 15.93 -11.41 -19.26
N ARG A 85 16.30 -12.68 -19.02
CA ARG A 85 17.70 -13.06 -18.75
C ARG A 85 18.62 -12.76 -19.94
N TYR A 86 18.13 -12.93 -21.17
CA TYR A 86 18.88 -12.56 -22.37
C TYR A 86 19.15 -11.05 -22.42
N LEU A 87 18.16 -10.22 -22.08
CA LEU A 87 18.30 -8.77 -22.00
C LEU A 87 19.25 -8.35 -20.88
N ASP A 88 19.19 -9.01 -19.71
CA ASP A 88 20.09 -8.77 -18.58
C ASP A 88 21.55 -9.02 -18.97
N ALA A 89 21.84 -10.19 -19.56
CA ALA A 89 23.20 -10.62 -19.89
C ALA A 89 23.91 -9.67 -20.86
N GLY A 90 23.15 -8.92 -21.66
CA GLY A 90 23.69 -7.96 -22.62
C GLY A 90 23.58 -6.50 -22.19
N GLY A 91 23.07 -6.19 -20.98
CA GLY A 91 22.78 -4.81 -20.56
C GLY A 91 21.85 -4.08 -21.52
N ARG A 92 20.89 -4.80 -22.12
CA ARG A 92 20.11 -4.31 -23.28
C ARG A 92 18.84 -3.56 -22.90
N TRP A 93 18.63 -3.30 -21.62
CA TRP A 93 17.45 -2.62 -21.10
C TRP A 93 17.41 -1.11 -21.39
N LEU A 94 18.48 -0.52 -21.94
CA LEU A 94 18.58 0.92 -22.18
C LEU A 94 18.71 1.22 -23.67
N GLY A 95 17.63 1.74 -24.27
CA GLY A 95 17.63 2.36 -25.60
C GLY A 95 18.12 1.46 -26.74
N THR A 96 18.05 0.14 -26.58
CA THR A 96 18.47 -0.79 -27.64
C THR A 96 17.28 -1.13 -28.53
N PRO A 97 17.45 -1.19 -29.87
CA PRO A 97 16.38 -1.64 -30.77
C PRO A 97 15.97 -3.09 -30.50
N VAL A 98 16.86 -3.87 -29.87
CA VAL A 98 16.58 -5.24 -29.43
C VAL A 98 15.51 -5.26 -28.35
N LEU A 99 15.57 -4.35 -27.37
CA LEU A 99 14.54 -4.24 -26.34
C LEU A 99 13.19 -3.86 -26.96
N GLU A 100 13.17 -2.83 -27.81
CA GLU A 100 11.93 -2.36 -28.45
C GLU A 100 11.26 -3.47 -29.26
N THR A 101 12.05 -4.19 -30.07
CA THR A 101 11.55 -5.31 -30.88
C THR A 101 11.07 -6.46 -29.98
N SER A 102 11.85 -6.86 -28.97
CA SER A 102 11.49 -7.96 -28.08
C SER A 102 10.24 -7.63 -27.26
N ALA A 103 10.13 -6.40 -26.76
CA ALA A 103 8.96 -5.93 -26.02
C ALA A 103 7.72 -5.90 -26.91
N ALA A 104 7.80 -5.35 -28.13
CA ALA A 104 6.68 -5.29 -29.06
C ALA A 104 6.15 -6.69 -29.42
N VAL A 105 7.05 -7.63 -29.71
CA VAL A 105 6.68 -9.03 -29.97
C VAL A 105 5.99 -9.64 -28.76
N LEU A 106 6.58 -9.54 -27.56
CA LEU A 106 6.01 -10.14 -26.35
C LEU A 106 4.67 -9.51 -25.97
N GLN A 107 4.51 -8.20 -26.14
CA GLN A 107 3.25 -7.49 -25.96
C GLN A 107 2.19 -8.02 -26.92
N GLN A 108 2.50 -8.12 -28.21
CA GLN A 108 1.59 -8.63 -29.23
C GLN A 108 1.20 -10.09 -28.95
N ALA A 109 2.16 -10.93 -28.57
CA ALA A 109 1.96 -12.31 -28.20
C ALA A 109 0.99 -12.46 -27.02
N CYS A 110 1.31 -11.78 -25.91
CA CYS A 110 0.50 -11.82 -24.71
C CYS A 110 -0.86 -11.14 -24.89
N GLU A 111 -1.00 -10.19 -25.82
CA GLU A 111 -2.30 -9.63 -26.19
C GLU A 111 -3.17 -10.64 -26.95
N GLN A 112 -2.62 -11.30 -27.96
CA GLN A 112 -3.33 -12.29 -28.76
C GLN A 112 -3.84 -13.47 -27.92
N GLU A 113 -3.08 -13.87 -26.91
CA GLU A 113 -3.43 -14.98 -26.01
C GLU A 113 -4.14 -14.52 -24.71
N HIS A 114 -4.52 -13.24 -24.59
CA HIS A 114 -5.15 -12.66 -23.39
C HIS A 114 -4.33 -12.82 -22.09
N GLN A 115 -3.01 -12.86 -22.20
CA GLN A 115 -2.05 -13.03 -21.09
C GLN A 115 -1.27 -11.76 -20.73
N ARG A 116 -1.79 -10.56 -21.01
CA ARG A 116 -1.10 -9.30 -20.65
C ARG A 116 -0.75 -9.21 -19.15
N TYR A 117 -1.55 -9.81 -18.27
CA TYR A 117 -1.23 -9.87 -16.84
C TYR A 117 0.02 -10.72 -16.53
N LEU A 118 0.27 -11.78 -17.31
CA LEU A 118 1.46 -12.60 -17.17
C LEU A 118 2.72 -11.79 -17.51
N LEU A 119 2.67 -11.00 -18.61
CA LEU A 119 3.75 -10.11 -18.99
C LEU A 119 4.01 -9.05 -17.91
N PHE A 120 2.96 -8.33 -17.48
CA PHE A 120 3.04 -7.34 -16.39
C PHE A 120 3.67 -7.93 -15.12
N SER A 121 3.13 -9.05 -14.65
CA SER A 121 3.57 -9.66 -13.39
C SER A 121 4.99 -10.24 -13.47
N SER A 122 5.38 -10.78 -14.61
CA SER A 122 6.75 -11.26 -14.86
C SER A 122 7.75 -10.10 -14.85
N LEU A 123 7.46 -9.00 -15.57
CA LEU A 123 8.29 -7.80 -15.57
C LEU A 123 8.45 -7.22 -14.16
N LEU A 124 7.36 -7.12 -13.41
CA LEU A 124 7.38 -6.55 -12.07
C LEU A 124 8.20 -7.40 -11.08
N ARG A 125 8.06 -8.72 -11.13
CA ARG A 125 8.88 -9.64 -10.32
C ARG A 125 10.35 -9.61 -10.75
N HIS A 126 10.63 -9.41 -12.05
CA HIS A 126 11.99 -9.26 -12.56
C HIS A 126 12.70 -8.04 -11.97
N VAL A 127 12.01 -6.89 -11.81
CA VAL A 127 12.57 -5.70 -11.14
C VAL A 127 13.11 -6.03 -9.74
N VAL A 128 12.44 -6.94 -9.02
CA VAL A 128 12.85 -7.39 -7.68
C VAL A 128 14.02 -8.39 -7.77
N ALA A 129 13.86 -9.43 -8.60
CA ALA A 129 14.78 -10.56 -8.64
C ALA A 129 16.14 -10.24 -9.31
N ALA A 130 16.16 -9.31 -10.27
CA ALA A 130 17.32 -9.03 -11.08
C ALA A 130 18.34 -8.14 -10.35
N GLU A 131 19.03 -8.72 -9.36
CA GLU A 131 19.93 -7.97 -8.50
C GLU A 131 21.11 -7.31 -9.24
N GLN A 132 21.51 -7.93 -10.35
CA GLN A 132 22.63 -7.52 -11.20
C GLN A 132 22.33 -6.29 -12.05
N LEU A 133 21.06 -5.93 -12.24
CA LEU A 133 20.68 -4.76 -13.02
C LEU A 133 21.01 -3.48 -12.28
N THR A 134 21.57 -2.53 -13.01
CA THR A 134 21.80 -1.17 -12.52
C THR A 134 20.46 -0.49 -12.17
N PRO A 135 20.45 0.52 -11.28
CA PRO A 135 19.21 1.25 -10.96
C PRO A 135 18.50 1.85 -12.18
N ALA A 136 19.26 2.27 -13.19
CA ALA A 136 18.71 2.80 -14.44
C ALA A 136 17.98 1.72 -15.26
N GLU A 137 18.59 0.54 -15.39
CA GLU A 137 17.99 -0.62 -16.08
C GLU A 137 16.74 -1.11 -15.35
N ARG A 138 16.80 -1.29 -14.02
CA ARG A 138 15.60 -1.63 -13.22
C ARG A 138 14.49 -0.60 -13.38
N GLY A 139 14.85 0.68 -13.43
CA GLY A 139 13.92 1.76 -13.74
C GLY A 139 13.27 1.60 -15.12
N ALA A 140 14.01 1.16 -16.13
CA ALA A 140 13.48 0.87 -17.46
C ALA A 140 12.51 -0.32 -17.45
N VAL A 141 12.87 -1.43 -16.79
CA VAL A 141 11.97 -2.59 -16.62
C VAL A 141 10.69 -2.17 -15.90
N LEU A 142 10.81 -1.37 -14.83
CA LEU A 142 9.66 -0.87 -14.08
C LEU A 142 8.75 0.02 -14.94
N ARG A 143 9.32 0.91 -15.75
CA ARG A 143 8.53 1.75 -16.69
C ARG A 143 7.78 0.89 -17.71
N LEU A 144 8.41 -0.17 -18.23
CA LEU A 144 7.75 -1.12 -19.12
C LEU A 144 6.61 -1.84 -18.41
N ALA A 145 6.82 -2.33 -17.18
CA ALA A 145 5.76 -2.94 -16.38
C ALA A 145 4.59 -1.97 -16.12
N VAL A 146 4.87 -0.71 -15.80
CA VAL A 146 3.83 0.31 -15.62
C VAL A 146 3.10 0.61 -16.93
N HIS A 147 3.79 0.63 -18.07
CA HIS A 147 3.16 0.75 -19.38
C HIS A 147 2.21 -0.43 -19.65
N GLU A 148 2.66 -1.67 -19.46
CA GLU A 148 1.82 -2.86 -19.57
C GLU A 148 0.61 -2.80 -18.67
N SER A 149 0.79 -2.28 -17.45
CA SER A 149 -0.32 -2.13 -16.54
C SER A 149 -1.45 -1.31 -17.16
N ARG A 150 -1.16 -0.22 -17.88
CA ARG A 150 -2.16 0.65 -18.52
C ARG A 150 -3.05 -0.08 -19.52
N GLN A 151 -2.48 -1.11 -20.13
CA GLN A 151 -3.10 -1.95 -21.15
C GLN A 151 -3.89 -3.15 -20.55
N LEU A 152 -3.82 -3.37 -19.23
CA LEU A 152 -4.61 -4.39 -18.54
C LEU A 152 -6.09 -3.99 -18.46
N GLU A 153 -6.97 -4.99 -18.47
CA GLU A 153 -8.39 -4.82 -18.18
C GLU A 153 -8.60 -4.19 -16.79
N ALA A 154 -9.66 -3.39 -16.64
CA ALA A 154 -9.97 -2.70 -15.39
C ALA A 154 -10.13 -3.67 -14.19
N ALA A 155 -10.63 -4.88 -14.43
CA ALA A 155 -10.77 -5.94 -13.42
C ALA A 155 -9.42 -6.38 -12.81
N LEU A 156 -8.32 -6.18 -13.54
CA LEU A 156 -6.97 -6.56 -13.14
C LEU A 156 -6.18 -5.42 -12.48
N ALA A 157 -6.75 -4.21 -12.40
CA ALA A 157 -6.08 -3.07 -11.78
C ALA A 157 -5.79 -3.28 -10.28
N ALA A 158 -6.76 -3.80 -9.52
CA ALA A 158 -6.57 -4.09 -8.10
C ALA A 158 -5.58 -5.24 -7.84
N PRO A 159 -5.64 -6.40 -8.55
CA PRO A 159 -4.60 -7.41 -8.51
C PRO A 159 -3.19 -6.88 -8.86
N ALA A 160 -3.08 -6.03 -9.88
CA ALA A 160 -1.82 -5.43 -10.29
C ALA A 160 -1.22 -4.54 -9.19
N LEU A 161 -2.06 -3.71 -8.55
CA LEU A 161 -1.64 -2.90 -7.41
C LEU A 161 -1.22 -3.77 -6.22
N LEU A 162 -1.99 -4.82 -5.89
CA LEU A 162 -1.66 -5.75 -4.81
C LEU A 162 -0.30 -6.43 -5.02
N LEU A 163 -0.01 -6.84 -6.25
CA LEU A 163 1.30 -7.39 -6.60
C LEU A 163 2.40 -6.35 -6.41
N ALA A 164 2.19 -5.10 -6.86
CA ALA A 164 3.16 -4.04 -6.69
C ALA A 164 3.43 -3.68 -5.22
N LEU A 165 2.38 -3.61 -4.39
CA LEU A 165 2.51 -3.39 -2.95
C LEU A 165 3.22 -4.54 -2.23
N ARG A 166 3.20 -5.75 -2.80
CA ARG A 166 3.91 -6.92 -2.26
C ARG A 166 5.38 -6.95 -2.66
N GLU A 167 5.67 -6.72 -3.94
CA GLU A 167 6.99 -6.97 -4.53
C GLU A 167 7.93 -5.75 -4.45
N LEU A 168 7.41 -4.56 -4.76
CA LEU A 168 8.25 -3.36 -4.89
C LEU A 168 8.87 -2.83 -3.58
N PRO A 169 8.32 -3.06 -2.37
CA PRO A 169 9.00 -2.67 -1.14
C PRO A 169 10.41 -3.28 -0.99
N ALA A 170 10.62 -4.50 -1.50
CA ALA A 170 11.94 -5.15 -1.47
C ALA A 170 12.97 -4.41 -2.34
N VAL A 171 12.53 -3.80 -3.44
CA VAL A 171 13.38 -2.97 -4.31
C VAL A 171 13.85 -1.72 -3.58
N ILE A 172 12.95 -1.04 -2.87
CA ILE A 172 13.30 0.13 -2.05
C ILE A 172 14.25 -0.29 -0.92
N ALA A 173 13.94 -1.38 -0.22
CA ALA A 173 14.72 -1.83 0.93
C ALA A 173 16.14 -2.30 0.55
N SER A 174 16.33 -2.86 -0.64
CA SER A 174 17.64 -3.32 -1.13
C SER A 174 18.54 -2.18 -1.61
N HIS A 175 17.97 -1.06 -2.07
CA HIS A 175 18.73 0.08 -2.60
C HIS A 175 18.85 1.24 -1.61
N GLY A 176 17.94 1.31 -0.63
CA GLY A 176 18.07 2.22 0.50
C GLY A 176 19.22 1.74 1.37
N GLY A 177 20.42 2.29 1.15
CA GLY A 177 21.53 2.09 2.08
C GLY A 177 21.08 2.38 3.52
N PRO A 178 21.69 1.77 4.55
CA PRO A 178 21.32 2.02 5.93
C PRO A 178 21.45 3.52 6.24
N GLY A 179 20.33 4.24 6.26
CA GLY A 179 20.27 5.69 6.47
C GLY A 179 19.96 6.55 5.24
N GLN A 180 19.64 5.98 4.07
CA GLN A 180 19.24 6.79 2.91
C GLN A 180 17.83 7.37 3.13
N GLN A 181 17.79 8.71 3.05
CA GLN A 181 16.67 9.57 3.41
C GLN A 181 15.36 9.20 2.68
N VAL A 182 14.24 9.38 3.38
CA VAL A 182 12.90 9.25 2.82
C VAL A 182 12.80 10.16 1.58
N PRO A 183 12.39 9.63 0.42
CA PRO A 183 12.21 10.42 -0.78
C PRO A 183 11.10 11.45 -0.52
N PRO A 184 11.22 12.65 -1.10
CA PRO A 184 10.24 13.71 -0.90
C PRO A 184 8.84 13.22 -1.30
N MET A 185 7.91 13.36 -0.37
CA MET A 185 6.50 13.08 -0.61
C MET A 185 5.90 14.09 -1.60
N PRO A 186 5.10 13.64 -2.59
CA PRO A 186 4.33 14.55 -3.42
C PRO A 186 3.25 15.26 -2.55
N PRO A 187 2.92 16.52 -2.86
CA PRO A 187 1.97 17.30 -2.06
C PRO A 187 0.58 16.65 -2.05
N PRO A 188 -0.26 16.89 -1.01
CA PRO A 188 -1.68 16.59 -1.11
C PRO A 188 -2.23 17.37 -2.31
N SER A 189 -2.70 16.65 -3.32
CA SER A 189 -3.41 17.22 -4.46
C SER A 189 -4.47 18.17 -3.91
N THR A 190 -4.42 19.44 -4.30
CA THR A 190 -5.60 20.29 -4.16
C THR A 190 -6.71 19.55 -4.91
N PRO A 191 -7.88 19.29 -4.31
CA PRO A 191 -8.95 18.63 -5.03
C PRO A 191 -9.19 19.42 -6.31
N PRO A 192 -9.27 18.77 -7.49
CA PRO A 192 -9.52 19.49 -8.72
C PRO A 192 -10.81 20.27 -8.51
N ARG A 193 -10.70 21.60 -8.50
CA ARG A 193 -11.88 22.48 -8.55
C ARG A 193 -12.63 22.03 -9.80
N ALA A 194 -13.82 21.46 -9.62
CA ALA A 194 -14.64 20.94 -10.71
C ALA A 194 -14.72 21.98 -11.81
N ALA A 195 -13.94 21.79 -12.88
CA ALA A 195 -14.05 22.61 -14.06
C ALA A 195 -15.44 22.31 -14.63
N PRO A 196 -16.22 23.34 -15.03
CA PRO A 196 -17.50 23.10 -15.68
C PRO A 196 -17.24 22.22 -16.91
N LEU A 197 -18.04 21.16 -17.08
CA LEU A 197 -18.06 20.31 -18.27
C LEU A 197 -18.29 21.18 -19.51
N GLY A 198 -17.22 21.69 -20.09
CA GLY A 198 -17.19 22.33 -21.41
C GLY A 198 -16.72 21.31 -22.43
N ALA A 199 -17.47 21.20 -23.52
CA ALA A 199 -17.37 20.24 -24.61
C ALA A 199 -15.94 19.76 -24.95
N ALA A 200 -15.80 18.43 -25.06
CA ALA A 200 -14.60 17.79 -25.58
C ALA A 200 -14.34 18.23 -27.04
N PRO A 201 -13.12 18.68 -27.38
CA PRO A 201 -12.74 18.85 -28.77
C PRO A 201 -12.46 17.47 -29.39
N ASP A 202 -13.27 17.10 -30.37
CA ASP A 202 -13.01 15.98 -31.27
C ASP A 202 -11.72 16.25 -32.06
N GLY A 203 -10.66 15.51 -31.75
CA GLY A 203 -9.36 15.59 -32.44
C GLY A 203 -8.51 14.37 -32.14
N GLY A 204 -8.67 13.32 -32.96
CA GLY A 204 -7.83 12.12 -32.92
C GLY A 204 -6.42 12.40 -33.45
N ALA A 205 -5.43 11.74 -32.83
CA ALA A 205 -3.96 11.88 -32.95
C ALA A 205 -3.37 13.01 -32.07
N PRO A 206 -2.69 12.66 -30.95
CA PRO A 206 -1.33 12.10 -30.99
C PRO A 206 -0.97 11.18 -29.78
N ALA A 207 -1.66 10.05 -29.59
CA ALA A 207 -1.29 9.10 -28.51
C ALA A 207 0.03 8.36 -28.80
N ALA A 208 0.24 7.93 -30.04
CA ALA A 208 1.42 7.15 -30.45
C ALA A 208 2.74 7.94 -30.43
N GLN A 209 2.70 9.27 -30.62
CA GLN A 209 3.90 10.12 -30.57
C GLN A 209 4.33 10.45 -29.14
N GLN A 210 3.37 10.65 -28.21
CA GLN A 210 3.68 10.76 -26.78
C GLN A 210 4.20 9.43 -26.18
N GLU A 211 3.78 8.29 -26.73
CA GLU A 211 4.25 6.96 -26.32
C GLU A 211 5.71 6.68 -26.72
N LEU A 212 6.15 7.12 -27.91
CA LEU A 212 7.55 6.98 -28.33
C LEU A 212 8.48 8.00 -27.66
N GLU A 213 7.99 9.20 -27.35
CA GLU A 213 8.78 10.24 -26.68
C GLU A 213 9.09 9.87 -25.22
N LEU A 214 8.18 9.13 -24.55
CA LEU A 214 8.40 8.58 -23.21
C LEU A 214 9.51 7.49 -23.16
N VAL A 215 9.70 6.75 -24.25
CA VAL A 215 10.78 5.77 -24.41
C VAL A 215 12.09 6.45 -24.81
N ALA A 216 12.04 7.48 -25.66
CA ALA A 216 13.22 8.25 -26.06
C ALA A 216 13.80 9.12 -24.93
N VAL A 217 12.96 9.67 -24.05
CA VAL A 217 13.39 10.42 -22.85
C VAL A 217 14.12 9.51 -21.84
N ALA A 218 13.87 8.19 -21.86
CA ALA A 218 14.60 7.23 -21.05
C ALA A 218 16.02 6.93 -21.55
N ALA A 219 16.36 7.30 -22.79
CA ALA A 219 17.69 7.13 -23.38
C ALA A 219 18.59 8.37 -23.25
N GLY A 220 18.03 9.51 -22.81
CA GLY A 220 18.81 10.71 -22.51
C GLY A 220 19.63 10.50 -21.24
N THR A 221 20.88 11.00 -21.25
CA THR A 221 21.89 10.94 -20.17
C THR A 221 21.45 11.68 -18.90
N ALA A 222 20.38 11.21 -18.25
CA ALA A 222 19.97 11.66 -16.94
C ALA A 222 20.89 11.01 -15.90
N ALA A 223 21.36 11.80 -14.94
CA ALA A 223 22.10 11.34 -13.76
C ALA A 223 21.42 10.10 -13.16
N PRO A 224 22.16 9.19 -12.48
CA PRO A 224 21.59 7.98 -11.90
C PRO A 224 20.49 8.35 -10.90
N ALA A 225 19.26 8.41 -11.39
CA ALA A 225 18.10 8.73 -10.59
C ALA A 225 17.92 7.58 -9.61
N SER A 226 17.72 7.92 -8.34
CA SER A 226 17.41 6.91 -7.33
C SER A 226 16.20 6.08 -7.79
N LEU A 227 16.26 4.77 -7.59
CA LEU A 227 15.20 3.86 -8.03
C LEU A 227 13.91 4.04 -7.21
N GLN A 228 14.05 4.45 -5.96
CA GLN A 228 12.96 4.63 -5.01
C GLN A 228 11.85 5.60 -5.48
N PRO A 229 12.10 6.84 -5.94
CA PRO A 229 11.04 7.71 -6.46
C PRO A 229 10.34 7.12 -7.69
N GLN A 230 11.05 6.36 -8.53
CA GLN A 230 10.43 5.68 -9.68
C GLN A 230 9.48 4.57 -9.22
N VAL A 231 9.85 3.81 -8.18
CA VAL A 231 8.99 2.82 -7.54
C VAL A 231 7.73 3.45 -6.94
N LEU A 232 7.88 4.54 -6.17
CA LEU A 232 6.72 5.20 -5.56
C LEU A 232 5.78 5.80 -6.63
N ALA A 233 6.33 6.40 -7.67
CA ALA A 233 5.54 6.90 -8.81
C ALA A 233 4.82 5.76 -9.55
N ALA A 234 5.47 4.61 -9.71
CA ALA A 234 4.85 3.42 -10.31
C ALA A 234 3.67 2.91 -9.48
N VAL A 235 3.82 2.80 -8.15
CA VAL A 235 2.75 2.40 -7.24
C VAL A 235 1.58 3.38 -7.29
N GLU A 236 1.85 4.69 -7.29
CA GLU A 236 0.82 5.72 -7.41
C GLU A 236 0.06 5.60 -8.76
N GLN A 237 0.78 5.41 -9.87
CA GLN A 237 0.16 5.24 -11.19
C GLN A 237 -0.73 3.99 -11.26
N LEU A 238 -0.28 2.87 -10.68
CA LEU A 238 -1.09 1.66 -10.56
C LEU A 238 -2.33 1.89 -9.71
N ALA A 239 -2.18 2.58 -8.57
CA ALA A 239 -3.27 2.87 -7.67
C ALA A 239 -4.34 3.78 -8.30
N ARG A 240 -3.95 4.76 -9.13
CA ARG A 240 -4.87 5.62 -9.88
C ARG A 240 -5.74 4.87 -10.90
N ARG A 241 -5.34 3.66 -11.31
CA ARG A 241 -6.15 2.80 -12.19
C ARG A 241 -7.21 2.00 -11.43
N VAL A 242 -7.11 1.91 -10.10
CA VAL A 242 -8.12 1.25 -9.29
C VAL A 242 -9.31 2.19 -9.14
N GLU A 243 -10.32 1.98 -9.99
CA GLU A 243 -11.51 2.84 -10.03
C GLU A 243 -12.36 2.80 -8.75
N ASP A 244 -12.26 1.71 -7.99
CA ASP A 244 -13.02 1.51 -6.76
C ASP A 244 -12.13 1.80 -5.53
N SER A 245 -12.45 2.88 -4.80
CA SER A 245 -11.76 3.25 -3.56
C SER A 245 -11.79 2.16 -2.49
N GLY A 246 -12.82 1.30 -2.48
CA GLY A 246 -12.91 0.14 -1.59
C GLY A 246 -11.83 -0.90 -1.89
N GLN A 247 -11.62 -1.24 -3.17
CA GLN A 247 -10.57 -2.17 -3.57
C GLN A 247 -9.17 -1.62 -3.29
N LEU A 248 -8.98 -0.31 -3.48
CA LEU A 248 -7.74 0.39 -3.12
C LEU A 248 -7.47 0.30 -1.61
N LEU A 249 -8.49 0.58 -0.79
CA LEU A 249 -8.40 0.47 0.68
C LEU A 249 -8.15 -0.97 1.14
N GLU A 250 -8.78 -1.96 0.50
CA GLU A 250 -8.53 -3.38 0.78
C GLU A 250 -7.10 -3.79 0.43
N ALA A 251 -6.57 -3.30 -0.70
CA ALA A 251 -5.19 -3.57 -1.11
C ALA A 251 -4.17 -3.01 -0.12
N VAL A 252 -4.40 -1.76 0.34
CA VAL A 252 -3.60 -1.12 1.38
C VAL A 252 -3.75 -1.86 2.71
N ALA A 253 -4.98 -2.20 3.12
CA ALA A 253 -5.26 -2.95 4.35
C ALA A 253 -4.58 -4.32 4.38
N SER A 254 -4.63 -5.05 3.27
CA SER A 254 -3.97 -6.35 3.13
C SER A 254 -2.46 -6.25 3.28
N THR A 255 -1.86 -5.18 2.74
CA THR A 255 -0.41 -4.93 2.85
C THR A 255 -0.03 -4.52 4.27
N VAL A 256 -0.73 -3.55 4.87
CA VAL A 256 -0.47 -3.05 6.23
C VAL A 256 -0.62 -4.17 7.28
N ALA A 257 -1.65 -5.02 7.14
CA ALA A 257 -1.87 -6.14 8.06
C ALA A 257 -0.79 -7.24 8.00
N LYS A 258 0.05 -7.25 6.97
CA LYS A 258 1.16 -8.21 6.82
C LYS A 258 2.50 -7.67 7.31
N LEU A 259 2.57 -6.38 7.65
CA LEU A 259 3.82 -5.77 8.08
C LEU A 259 4.25 -6.34 9.43
N ARG A 260 5.54 -6.66 9.57
CA ARG A 260 6.11 -7.25 10.78
C ARG A 260 7.23 -6.36 11.31
N GLY A 261 6.95 -5.66 12.41
CA GLY A 261 7.93 -4.88 13.18
C GLY A 261 8.68 -3.79 12.39
N ALA A 262 9.70 -3.26 13.03
CA ALA A 262 10.52 -2.13 12.58
C ALA A 262 11.57 -2.50 11.51
N ALA A 263 11.23 -3.37 10.56
CA ALA A 263 12.16 -3.76 9.50
C ALA A 263 12.21 -2.69 8.37
N PRO A 264 13.36 -2.52 7.68
CA PRO A 264 13.47 -1.62 6.51
C PRO A 264 12.43 -1.90 5.43
N ILE A 265 12.11 -3.18 5.21
CA ILE A 265 11.06 -3.59 4.28
C ILE A 265 9.66 -3.13 4.71
N SER A 266 9.38 -3.10 6.02
CA SER A 266 8.11 -2.57 6.54
C SER A 266 8.00 -1.06 6.30
N THR A 267 9.11 -0.34 6.44
CA THR A 267 9.18 1.09 6.13
C THR A 267 8.96 1.36 4.64
N ALA A 268 9.62 0.60 3.77
CA ALA A 268 9.41 0.67 2.33
C ALA A 268 7.95 0.33 1.94
N ALA A 269 7.36 -0.68 2.56
CA ALA A 269 5.98 -1.06 2.29
C ALA A 269 4.98 0.01 2.74
N LEU A 270 5.22 0.67 3.87
CA LEU A 270 4.44 1.84 4.29
C LEU A 270 4.59 3.01 3.31
N GLN A 271 5.79 3.27 2.77
CA GLN A 271 5.98 4.29 1.73
C GLN A 271 5.17 3.97 0.47
N CYS A 272 5.17 2.70 0.02
CA CYS A 272 4.33 2.25 -1.09
C CYS A 272 2.84 2.40 -0.77
N CYS A 273 2.40 2.07 0.45
CA CYS A 273 1.00 2.25 0.87
C CYS A 273 0.60 3.73 0.88
N VAL A 274 1.50 4.63 1.30
CA VAL A 274 1.28 6.08 1.25
C VAL A 274 1.15 6.57 -0.20
N ALA A 275 2.03 6.12 -1.10
CA ALA A 275 1.96 6.44 -2.52
C ALA A 275 0.64 5.94 -3.14
N ALA A 276 0.21 4.73 -2.80
CA ALA A 276 -1.10 4.22 -3.22
C ALA A 276 -2.26 5.04 -2.61
N GLY A 277 -2.15 5.45 -1.34
CA GLY A 277 -3.15 6.26 -0.64
C GLY A 277 -3.41 7.61 -1.30
N GLN A 278 -2.42 8.22 -1.97
CA GLN A 278 -2.60 9.47 -2.72
C GLN A 278 -3.59 9.33 -3.89
N ALA A 279 -3.74 8.12 -4.43
CA ALA A 279 -4.71 7.84 -5.48
C ALA A 279 -6.17 7.87 -4.98
N VAL A 280 -6.40 7.75 -3.66
CA VAL A 280 -7.75 7.72 -3.07
C VAL A 280 -8.54 8.99 -3.39
N ALA A 281 -7.88 10.15 -3.44
CA ALA A 281 -8.52 11.42 -3.80
C ALA A 281 -9.05 11.46 -5.25
N PHE A 282 -8.53 10.59 -6.13
CA PHE A 282 -8.94 10.49 -7.53
C PHE A 282 -9.93 9.36 -7.77
N ALA A 283 -10.03 8.39 -6.85
CA ALA A 283 -10.99 7.31 -6.95
C ALA A 283 -12.40 7.86 -6.68
N ALA A 284 -13.24 7.89 -7.72
CA ALA A 284 -14.62 8.31 -7.56
C ALA A 284 -15.33 7.36 -6.57
N PRO A 285 -16.08 7.87 -5.58
CA PRO A 285 -16.95 7.02 -4.79
C PRO A 285 -18.00 6.44 -5.74
N LYS A 286 -17.81 5.18 -6.18
CA LYS A 286 -18.82 4.47 -6.96
C LYS A 286 -20.04 4.31 -6.05
N ALA A 287 -21.01 5.21 -6.21
CA ALA A 287 -22.37 5.01 -5.74
C ALA A 287 -22.81 3.66 -6.31
N SER A 288 -22.98 2.65 -5.46
CA SER A 288 -23.31 1.31 -5.94
C SER A 288 -24.60 1.45 -6.78
N LYS A 289 -24.54 1.02 -8.04
CA LYS A 289 -25.59 1.30 -9.05
C LYS A 289 -26.92 0.57 -8.79
N GLY A 290 -27.11 -0.04 -7.62
CA GLY A 290 -28.35 -0.70 -7.22
C GLY A 290 -28.77 -0.23 -5.83
N GLY A 291 -29.98 0.35 -5.75
CA GLY A 291 -30.49 1.12 -4.61
C GLY A 291 -30.22 0.54 -3.22
N GLY A 292 -29.81 1.41 -2.30
CA GLY A 292 -29.62 1.10 -0.88
C GLY A 292 -28.19 0.82 -0.45
N SER A 293 -27.17 1.40 -1.12
CA SER A 293 -25.77 1.30 -0.70
C SER A 293 -25.63 1.75 0.75
N ALA A 294 -25.48 0.79 1.67
CA ALA A 294 -25.04 1.06 3.02
C ALA A 294 -23.76 1.93 2.94
N PRO A 295 -23.60 2.92 3.85
CA PRO A 295 -22.40 3.73 3.89
C PRO A 295 -21.20 2.79 3.97
N ARG A 296 -20.26 2.93 3.02
CA ARG A 296 -19.05 2.13 3.00
C ARG A 296 -18.29 2.42 4.28
N THR A 297 -18.32 1.48 5.21
CA THR A 297 -17.62 1.63 6.48
C THR A 297 -16.13 1.55 6.24
N PHE A 298 -15.38 2.50 6.78
CA PHE A 298 -13.93 2.48 6.69
C PHE A 298 -13.37 1.17 7.28
N PRO A 299 -12.36 0.52 6.68
CA PRO A 299 -11.86 -0.76 7.17
C PRO A 299 -11.30 -0.66 8.59
N SER A 300 -12.03 -1.19 9.58
CA SER A 300 -11.63 -1.11 10.99
C SER A 300 -10.27 -1.75 11.27
N LEU A 301 -9.95 -2.84 10.56
CA LEU A 301 -8.67 -3.52 10.73
C LEU A 301 -7.50 -2.61 10.32
N LEU A 302 -7.62 -1.91 9.19
CA LEU A 302 -6.59 -0.97 8.74
C LEU A 302 -6.35 0.13 9.78
N LEU A 303 -7.42 0.69 10.37
CA LEU A 303 -7.27 1.69 11.44
C LEU A 303 -6.58 1.13 12.68
N HIS A 304 -6.91 -0.10 13.09
CA HIS A 304 -6.25 -0.72 14.24
C HIS A 304 -4.77 -0.97 13.98
N GLU A 305 -4.41 -1.45 12.79
CA GLU A 305 -3.00 -1.68 12.45
C GLU A 305 -2.23 -0.35 12.35
N LEU A 306 -2.81 0.70 11.73
CA LEU A 306 -2.17 2.02 11.68
C LEU A 306 -2.07 2.69 13.06
N ALA A 307 -3.09 2.53 13.92
CA ALA A 307 -3.06 2.96 15.31
C ALA A 307 -1.94 2.26 16.09
N GLY A 308 -1.77 0.96 15.88
CA GLY A 308 -0.70 0.19 16.49
C GLY A 308 0.68 0.66 16.03
N ILE A 309 0.87 0.82 14.72
CA ILE A 309 2.12 1.35 14.15
C ILE A 309 2.43 2.73 14.72
N ALA A 310 1.45 3.65 14.79
CA ALA A 310 1.62 5.00 15.31
C ALA A 310 2.06 5.05 16.79
N VAL A 311 1.82 4.00 17.58
CA VAL A 311 2.17 4.00 19.01
C VAL A 311 3.39 3.14 19.34
N SER A 312 3.59 2.01 18.66
CA SER A 312 4.64 1.05 19.05
C SER A 312 5.84 0.96 18.11
N TRP A 313 5.81 1.62 16.96
CA TRP A 313 6.88 1.49 15.95
C TRP A 313 7.84 2.68 15.96
N GLU A 314 8.91 2.56 15.15
CA GLU A 314 9.95 3.57 15.03
C GLU A 314 9.37 4.92 14.55
N PRO A 315 9.97 6.07 14.96
CA PRO A 315 9.46 7.40 14.64
C PRO A 315 9.14 7.61 13.15
N GLN A 316 9.98 7.10 12.26
CA GLN A 316 9.77 7.20 10.81
C GLN A 316 8.49 6.47 10.35
N GLN A 317 8.23 5.28 10.89
CA GLN A 317 7.06 4.47 10.54
C GLN A 317 5.78 5.08 11.11
N ARG A 318 5.85 5.70 12.30
CA ARG A 318 4.75 6.49 12.88
C ARG A 318 4.36 7.66 11.98
N LEU A 319 5.35 8.40 11.47
CA LEU A 319 5.11 9.49 10.51
C LEU A 319 4.43 8.98 9.23
N LEU A 320 4.88 7.85 8.69
CA LEU A 320 4.26 7.23 7.50
C LEU A 320 2.83 6.75 7.79
N ALA A 321 2.56 6.21 8.99
CA ALA A 321 1.22 5.80 9.39
C ALA A 321 0.26 7.00 9.47
N HIS A 322 0.68 8.10 10.09
CA HIS A 322 -0.08 9.35 10.09
C HIS A 322 -0.32 9.90 8.69
N GLN A 323 0.71 9.84 7.85
CA GLN A 323 0.60 10.31 6.48
C GLN A 323 -0.39 9.47 5.68
N LEU A 324 -0.39 8.16 5.85
CA LEU A 324 -1.39 7.29 5.26
C LEU A 324 -2.78 7.64 5.79
N LEU A 325 -2.96 7.77 7.11
CA LEU A 325 -4.23 8.21 7.70
C LEU A 325 -4.73 9.53 7.10
N LEU A 326 -3.85 10.51 6.87
CA LEU A 326 -4.21 11.78 6.24
C LEU A 326 -4.74 11.63 4.81
N GLN A 327 -4.23 10.67 4.05
CA GLN A 327 -4.73 10.39 2.69
C GLN A 327 -6.06 9.63 2.72
N LEU A 328 -6.25 8.74 3.72
CA LEU A 328 -7.41 7.85 3.77
C LEU A 328 -8.63 8.45 4.48
N LEU A 329 -8.43 9.29 5.51
CA LEU A 329 -9.52 9.87 6.31
C LEU A 329 -10.52 10.71 5.49
N PRO A 330 -10.12 11.51 4.48
CA PRO A 330 -11.08 12.21 3.62
C PRO A 330 -12.04 11.28 2.87
N ALA A 331 -11.66 10.03 2.61
CA ALA A 331 -12.56 9.03 2.03
C ALA A 331 -13.48 8.37 3.07
N ALA A 332 -13.27 8.65 4.36
CA ALA A 332 -14.05 8.10 5.47
C ALA A 332 -15.18 9.03 5.96
N VAL A 333 -15.38 10.20 5.34
CA VAL A 333 -16.27 11.27 5.83
C VAL A 333 -17.71 10.79 6.09
N ASP A 334 -18.22 9.84 5.31
CA ASP A 334 -19.58 9.29 5.48
C ASP A 334 -19.62 7.97 6.26
N GLY A 335 -18.48 7.47 6.73
CA GLY A 335 -18.33 6.07 7.14
C GLY A 335 -17.53 5.83 8.43
N LEU A 336 -17.00 6.87 9.08
CA LEU A 336 -16.22 6.71 10.31
C LEU A 336 -17.16 6.47 11.51
N LYS A 337 -17.03 5.31 12.14
CA LYS A 337 -17.80 4.96 13.34
C LYS A 337 -17.24 5.68 14.57
N GLU A 338 -18.08 5.90 15.58
CA GLU A 338 -17.66 6.49 16.86
C GLU A 338 -16.49 5.73 17.50
N GLN A 339 -16.53 4.40 17.48
CA GLN A 339 -15.44 3.55 17.98
C GLN A 339 -14.12 3.75 17.22
N GLN A 340 -14.18 4.00 15.91
CA GLN A 340 -13.00 4.26 15.07
C GLN A 340 -12.41 5.64 15.37
N ALA A 341 -13.26 6.65 15.59
CA ALA A 341 -12.81 7.96 16.05
C ALA A 341 -12.19 7.88 17.45
N ALA A 342 -12.83 7.17 18.38
CA ALA A 342 -12.31 6.95 19.73
C ALA A 342 -10.96 6.21 19.74
N LEU A 343 -10.78 5.23 18.84
CA LEU A 343 -9.52 4.54 18.61
C LEU A 343 -8.42 5.54 18.22
N LEU A 344 -8.64 6.36 17.19
CA LEU A 344 -7.66 7.33 16.70
C LEU A 344 -7.36 8.44 17.73
N LEU A 345 -8.35 8.91 18.49
CA LEU A 345 -8.13 9.83 19.60
C LEU A 345 -7.28 9.19 20.70
N SER A 346 -7.49 7.90 20.98
CA SER A 346 -6.66 7.15 21.93
C SER A 346 -5.24 6.92 21.41
N THR A 347 -5.06 6.71 20.10
CA THR A 347 -3.74 6.64 19.46
C THR A 347 -2.96 7.92 19.70
N VAL A 348 -3.55 9.08 19.40
CA VAL A 348 -2.91 10.39 19.59
C VAL A 348 -2.63 10.65 21.06
N TRP A 349 -3.53 10.23 21.96
CA TRP A 349 -3.26 10.26 23.40
C TRP A 349 -1.94 9.55 23.71
N HIS A 350 -1.83 8.25 23.43
CA HIS A 350 -0.64 7.47 23.77
C HIS A 350 0.62 7.97 23.08
N GLU A 351 0.55 8.34 21.81
CA GLU A 351 1.71 8.82 21.04
C GLU A 351 2.24 10.17 21.53
N ALA A 352 1.36 11.07 21.99
CA ALA A 352 1.75 12.35 22.55
C ALA A 352 2.60 12.22 23.83
N GLY A 353 2.55 11.05 24.50
CA GLY A 353 3.37 10.76 25.67
C GLY A 353 4.71 10.06 25.38
N LEU A 354 5.03 9.77 24.12
CA LEU A 354 6.27 9.07 23.78
C LEU A 354 7.46 10.03 23.75
N ALA A 355 8.48 9.72 24.56
CA ALA A 355 9.73 10.50 24.61
C ALA A 355 10.46 10.55 23.24
N ALA A 356 10.28 9.50 22.41
CA ALA A 356 10.84 9.42 21.07
C ALA A 356 10.09 10.26 20.02
N SER A 357 9.03 10.99 20.40
CA SER A 357 8.29 11.86 19.47
C SER A 357 9.04 13.17 19.26
N GLY A 358 9.58 13.36 18.05
CA GLY A 358 10.17 14.63 17.61
C GLY A 358 9.12 15.66 17.15
N PRO A 359 9.54 16.88 16.77
CA PRO A 359 8.63 17.95 16.32
C PRO A 359 7.71 17.53 15.17
N ALA A 360 8.25 16.77 14.20
CA ALA A 360 7.51 16.26 13.05
C ALA A 360 6.33 15.35 13.46
N ALA A 361 6.49 14.58 14.54
CA ALA A 361 5.42 13.70 15.03
C ALA A 361 4.23 14.54 15.56
N TYR A 362 4.48 15.61 16.32
CA TYR A 362 3.41 16.50 16.78
C TYR A 362 2.70 17.22 15.64
N VAL A 363 3.43 17.61 14.58
CA VAL A 363 2.82 18.18 13.37
C VAL A 363 1.95 17.13 12.65
N ALA A 364 2.40 15.88 12.57
CA ALA A 364 1.65 14.79 11.96
C ALA A 364 0.39 14.44 12.77
N MET A 365 0.50 14.36 14.10
CA MET A 365 -0.62 14.18 15.03
C MET A 365 -1.64 15.32 14.90
N ASP A 366 -1.19 16.58 14.92
CA ASP A 366 -2.05 17.75 14.76
C ASP A 366 -2.84 17.72 13.44
N ARG A 367 -2.17 17.44 12.32
CA ARG A 367 -2.84 17.31 11.02
C ARG A 367 -3.83 16.14 11.02
N THR A 368 -3.45 15.00 11.59
CA THR A 368 -4.30 13.81 11.65
C THR A 368 -5.55 14.08 12.49
N LEU A 369 -5.41 14.77 13.61
CA LEU A 369 -6.53 15.22 14.44
C LEU A 369 -7.47 16.16 13.68
N ARG A 370 -6.95 17.13 12.93
CA ARG A 370 -7.81 18.01 12.12
C ARG A 370 -8.55 17.25 11.01
N ALA A 371 -7.86 16.35 10.31
CA ALA A 371 -8.48 15.49 9.31
C ALA A 371 -9.53 14.57 9.92
N LEU A 372 -9.25 14.02 11.11
CA LEU A 372 -10.18 13.23 11.88
C LEU A 372 -11.42 14.05 12.23
N LEU A 373 -11.27 15.24 12.82
CA LEU A 373 -12.41 16.10 13.14
C LEU A 373 -13.25 16.44 11.91
N ALA A 374 -12.62 16.66 10.75
CA ALA A 374 -13.34 16.92 9.50
C ALA A 374 -14.17 15.71 9.02
N ALA A 375 -13.71 14.48 9.32
CA ALA A 375 -14.38 13.23 8.93
C ALA A 375 -15.19 12.56 10.06
N ALA A 376 -15.11 13.08 11.30
CA ALA A 376 -15.62 12.41 12.47
C ALA A 376 -17.13 12.63 12.64
N PRO A 377 -17.86 11.63 13.17
CA PRO A 377 -19.25 11.83 13.55
C PRO A 377 -19.35 12.84 14.69
N ALA A 378 -20.47 13.58 14.78
CA ALA A 378 -20.70 14.58 15.83
C ALA A 378 -20.50 14.03 17.26
N ALA A 379 -20.75 12.73 17.46
CA ALA A 379 -20.54 12.03 18.73
C ALA A 379 -19.06 11.96 19.19
N ALA A 380 -18.10 12.10 18.26
CA ALA A 380 -16.67 12.08 18.59
C ALA A 380 -16.11 13.46 19.00
N LEU A 381 -16.80 14.55 18.67
CA LEU A 381 -16.38 15.91 19.07
C LEU A 381 -16.26 16.08 20.59
N PRO A 382 -17.19 15.54 21.42
CA PRO A 382 -17.01 15.42 22.85
C PRO A 382 -15.71 14.76 23.30
N GLN A 383 -15.36 13.62 22.70
CA GLN A 383 -14.15 12.88 23.05
C GLN A 383 -12.90 13.68 22.71
N ALA A 384 -12.88 14.38 21.57
CA ALA A 384 -11.78 15.24 21.18
C ALA A 384 -11.58 16.45 22.13
N LEU A 385 -12.67 17.07 22.59
CA LEU A 385 -12.60 18.15 23.57
C LEU A 385 -12.06 17.64 24.92
N LYS A 386 -12.52 16.47 25.37
CA LYS A 386 -11.99 15.84 26.59
C LYS A 386 -10.52 15.46 26.45
N LEU A 387 -10.10 14.96 25.29
CA LEU A 387 -8.70 14.67 24.97
C LEU A 387 -7.84 15.93 25.13
N ALA A 388 -8.26 17.05 24.53
CA ALA A 388 -7.53 18.32 24.61
C ALA A 388 -7.34 18.78 26.06
N ALA A 389 -8.41 18.71 26.87
CA ALA A 389 -8.36 19.10 28.26
C ALA A 389 -7.50 18.18 29.12
N ALA A 390 -7.59 16.87 28.90
CA ALA A 390 -6.78 15.89 29.62
C ALA A 390 -5.28 16.08 29.32
N LEU A 391 -4.91 16.34 28.06
CA LEU A 391 -3.53 16.64 27.68
C LEU A 391 -3.03 17.94 28.32
N GLN A 392 -3.84 19.01 28.33
CA GLN A 392 -3.47 20.27 28.98
C GLN A 392 -3.26 20.10 30.50
N LEU A 393 -4.10 19.31 31.17
CA LEU A 393 -3.99 19.02 32.59
C LEU A 393 -2.69 18.25 32.91
N GLU A 394 -2.37 17.21 32.12
CA GLU A 394 -1.13 16.47 32.31
C GLU A 394 0.12 17.31 32.05
N VAL A 395 0.06 18.27 31.11
CA VAL A 395 1.17 19.23 30.88
C VAL A 395 1.34 20.17 32.07
N LEU A 396 0.26 20.58 32.75
CA LEU A 396 0.34 21.35 34.00
C LEU A 396 1.01 20.52 35.10
N GLU A 397 0.58 19.26 35.27
CA GLU A 397 1.07 18.37 36.33
C GLU A 397 2.54 17.99 36.14
N ALA A 398 2.95 17.64 34.92
CA ALA A 398 4.34 17.35 34.57
C ALA A 398 5.30 18.50 34.92
N GLY A 399 4.77 19.72 34.97
CA GLY A 399 5.51 20.94 35.21
C GLY A 399 5.86 21.27 36.65
N ASN A 400 5.13 20.72 37.61
CA ASN A 400 5.23 21.15 39.00
C ASN A 400 6.36 20.48 39.78
N GLY A 401 7.16 19.61 39.14
CA GLY A 401 8.28 18.90 39.76
C GLY A 401 7.87 17.90 40.84
N SER A 402 6.62 17.93 41.29
CA SER A 402 6.00 16.86 42.06
C SER A 402 5.82 15.68 41.13
N ALA A 403 6.75 14.73 41.17
CA ALA A 403 6.52 13.42 40.58
C ALA A 403 5.18 12.92 41.16
N PRO A 404 4.12 12.78 40.34
CA PRO A 404 2.90 12.18 40.85
C PRO A 404 3.26 10.77 41.35
N ALA A 405 2.59 10.30 42.39
CA ALA A 405 2.87 8.99 42.98
C ALA A 405 2.85 7.85 41.96
N ASP A 406 2.12 8.04 40.84
CA ASP A 406 1.98 7.09 39.74
C ASP A 406 2.80 7.41 38.48
N GLY A 407 3.73 8.38 38.51
CA GLY A 407 4.63 8.69 37.39
C GLY A 407 3.89 9.09 36.11
N GLY A 408 3.49 10.36 36.00
CA GLY A 408 2.70 10.87 34.87
C GLY A 408 3.46 10.70 33.56
N ARG A 409 2.77 10.18 32.53
CA ARG A 409 3.38 9.85 31.23
C ARG A 409 4.08 11.03 30.55
N LEU A 410 3.56 12.25 30.70
CA LEU A 410 4.17 13.45 30.11
C LEU A 410 5.35 13.98 30.93
N ALA A 411 5.59 13.49 32.15
CA ALA A 411 6.71 13.95 32.99
C ALA A 411 8.09 13.59 32.41
N VAL A 412 8.15 12.60 31.51
CA VAL A 412 9.39 12.19 30.82
C VAL A 412 9.70 13.12 29.63
N LEU A 413 8.74 13.96 29.21
CA LEU A 413 8.90 14.81 28.04
C LEU A 413 9.73 16.06 28.34
N SER A 414 10.51 16.48 27.35
CA SER A 414 11.20 17.77 27.38
C SER A 414 10.21 18.94 27.36
N ALA A 415 10.64 20.11 27.82
CA ALA A 415 9.84 21.34 27.78
C ALA A 415 9.32 21.66 26.36
N ALA A 416 10.15 21.45 25.33
CA ALA A 416 9.76 21.70 23.95
C ALA A 416 8.65 20.74 23.47
N GLN A 417 8.70 19.46 23.87
CA GLN A 417 7.64 18.49 23.61
C GLN A 417 6.33 18.87 24.32
N LEU A 418 6.40 19.28 25.59
CA LEU A 418 5.23 19.77 26.33
C LEU A 418 4.60 21.00 25.66
N CYS A 419 5.40 21.94 25.18
CA CYS A 419 4.93 23.07 24.38
C CYS A 419 4.25 22.62 23.07
N ALA A 420 4.82 21.63 22.37
CA ALA A 420 4.23 21.08 21.15
C ALA A 420 2.85 20.45 21.43
N VAL A 421 2.69 19.74 22.55
CA VAL A 421 1.38 19.20 23.00
C VAL A 421 0.38 20.34 23.24
N LEU A 422 0.77 21.43 23.90
CA LEU A 422 -0.11 22.59 24.12
C LEU A 422 -0.55 23.25 22.80
N CYS A 423 0.38 23.37 21.85
CA CYS A 423 0.07 23.92 20.54
C CYS A 423 -0.90 23.02 19.74
N MET A 424 -0.72 21.70 19.81
CA MET A 424 -1.64 20.73 19.25
C MET A 424 -3.03 20.85 19.88
N CYS A 425 -3.11 20.97 21.21
CA CYS A 425 -4.38 21.17 21.92
C CYS A 425 -5.07 22.47 21.50
N ARG A 426 -4.32 23.59 21.36
CA ARG A 426 -4.85 24.86 20.85
C ARG A 426 -5.43 24.72 19.46
N SER A 427 -4.69 24.08 18.56
CA SER A 427 -5.13 23.82 17.19
C SER A 427 -6.40 22.97 17.14
N LEU A 428 -6.45 21.91 17.96
CA LEU A 428 -7.62 21.04 18.10
C LEU A 428 -8.85 21.83 18.59
N LEU A 429 -8.67 22.67 19.62
CA LEU A 429 -9.73 23.53 20.16
C LEU A 429 -10.20 24.56 19.13
N ALA A 430 -9.29 25.11 18.31
CA ALA A 430 -9.66 26.03 17.23
C ALA A 430 -10.47 25.34 16.12
N ALA A 431 -10.11 24.10 15.76
CA ALA A 431 -10.88 23.30 14.81
C ALA A 431 -12.27 22.95 15.35
N LEU A 432 -12.36 22.55 16.63
CA LEU A 432 -13.64 22.31 17.31
C LEU A 432 -14.50 23.58 17.39
N ALA A 433 -13.90 24.73 17.72
CA ALA A 433 -14.58 26.02 17.76
C ALA A 433 -15.19 26.37 16.40
N ALA A 434 -14.45 26.16 15.32
CA ALA A 434 -14.91 26.41 13.96
C ALA A 434 -16.06 25.46 13.56
N GLN A 435 -15.94 24.16 13.86
CA GLN A 435 -16.97 23.18 13.54
C GLN A 435 -18.26 23.34 14.35
N LEU A 436 -18.14 23.72 15.62
CA LEU A 436 -19.28 23.92 16.54
C LEU A 436 -19.87 25.33 16.48
N GLY A 437 -19.21 26.28 15.79
CA GLY A 437 -19.60 27.70 15.78
C GLY A 437 -19.45 28.37 17.15
N GLN A 438 -18.49 27.92 17.98
CA GLN A 438 -18.31 28.35 19.36
C GLN A 438 -16.90 28.93 19.57
N PRO A 439 -16.68 30.23 19.29
CA PRO A 439 -15.35 30.84 19.40
C PRO A 439 -14.81 30.87 20.85
N SER A 440 -15.69 30.77 21.85
CA SER A 440 -15.32 30.66 23.27
C SER A 440 -14.42 29.44 23.57
N LEU A 441 -14.53 28.36 22.78
CA LEU A 441 -13.64 27.20 22.92
C LEU A 441 -12.16 27.55 22.65
N GLN A 442 -11.89 28.58 21.84
CA GLN A 442 -10.53 29.04 21.60
C GLN A 442 -9.93 29.72 22.84
N GLN A 443 -10.76 30.24 23.74
CA GLN A 443 -10.31 30.85 25.00
C GLN A 443 -9.81 29.81 26.01
N LEU A 444 -10.17 28.53 25.83
CA LEU A 444 -9.64 27.41 26.63
C LEU A 444 -8.20 27.04 26.23
N ALA A 445 -7.74 27.48 25.06
CA ALA A 445 -6.40 27.19 24.62
C ALA A 445 -5.38 28.01 25.41
N ALA A 446 -4.21 27.42 25.67
CA ALA A 446 -3.08 28.15 26.22
C ALA A 446 -2.78 29.41 25.36
N PRO A 447 -2.76 30.62 25.95
CA PRO A 447 -2.38 31.83 25.23
C PRO A 447 -0.89 31.77 24.85
N GLY A 448 -0.52 32.43 23.75
CA GLY A 448 0.89 32.53 23.32
C GLY A 448 1.44 31.33 22.54
N CYS A 449 0.67 30.25 22.36
CA CYS A 449 1.05 29.13 21.48
C CYS A 449 0.80 29.39 19.98
N GLU A 450 0.53 30.64 19.59
CA GLU A 450 0.12 30.99 18.23
C GLU A 450 1.28 30.85 17.25
N GLY A 451 1.07 30.09 16.17
CA GLY A 451 2.10 29.86 15.16
C GLY A 451 3.30 29.05 15.65
N ALA A 452 3.47 28.79 16.95
CA ALA A 452 4.65 28.10 17.49
C ALA A 452 4.85 26.70 16.91
N LEU A 453 3.80 25.90 16.74
CA LEU A 453 3.92 24.57 16.10
C LEU A 453 4.18 24.65 14.60
N GLN A 454 3.74 25.73 13.95
CA GLN A 454 4.09 26.02 12.55
C GLN A 454 5.52 26.53 12.43
N GLN A 455 6.04 27.25 13.44
CA GLN A 455 7.42 27.72 13.57
C GLN A 455 8.39 26.61 13.96
N LEU A 456 7.98 25.66 14.80
CA LEU A 456 8.70 24.41 15.02
C LEU A 456 8.69 23.53 13.76
N ALA A 457 7.72 23.77 12.87
CA ALA A 457 7.71 23.25 11.51
C ALA A 457 8.44 24.16 10.49
N VAL A 458 8.95 25.34 10.88
CA VAL A 458 9.83 26.18 10.05
C VAL A 458 11.23 25.58 10.13
N VAL A 459 11.85 24.94 9.15
CA VAL A 459 11.59 24.53 7.76
C VAL A 459 10.69 25.44 6.89
N PRO A 460 11.28 26.28 6.03
CA PRO A 460 10.78 27.60 5.65
C PRO A 460 9.27 27.68 5.31
N ALA A 461 8.62 28.67 5.92
CA ALA A 461 7.19 28.97 5.97
C ALA A 461 6.48 29.30 4.63
N GLN A 462 7.06 29.05 3.46
CA GLN A 462 6.41 29.40 2.17
C GLN A 462 5.55 28.27 1.57
N GLY A 463 5.38 27.16 2.28
CA GLY A 463 4.75 25.95 1.75
C GLY A 463 3.26 25.73 2.03
N LEU A 464 2.60 26.50 2.89
CA LEU A 464 1.27 26.13 3.43
C LEU A 464 0.31 27.31 3.66
N VAL A 465 0.18 28.17 2.64
CA VAL A 465 -0.93 29.13 2.56
C VAL A 465 -1.84 28.74 1.39
N LEU A 466 -2.93 28.03 1.69
CA LEU A 466 -4.16 28.22 0.93
C LEU A 466 -4.75 29.56 1.40
N ARG A 467 -4.40 30.65 0.70
CA ARG A 467 -5.09 31.93 0.87
C ARG A 467 -6.37 31.84 0.04
N GLY A 468 -7.49 31.57 0.71
CA GLY A 468 -8.80 32.00 0.24
C GLY A 468 -8.92 33.52 0.31
N PRO A 469 -9.79 34.11 -0.51
CA PRO A 469 -9.60 35.39 -1.18
C PRO A 469 -9.77 36.57 -0.23
N ASP A 470 -8.92 37.59 -0.39
CA ASP A 470 -9.39 38.94 -0.70
C ASP A 470 -8.21 39.90 -0.91
N SER A 471 -8.40 40.80 -1.87
CA SER A 471 -7.61 41.99 -2.24
C SER A 471 -6.33 41.82 -3.08
N GLY A 472 -6.50 42.08 -4.40
CA GLY A 472 -5.73 43.14 -5.07
C GLY A 472 -4.53 42.73 -5.92
N ASN A 473 -4.77 42.61 -7.23
CA ASN A 473 -3.86 42.88 -8.36
C ASN A 473 -2.34 42.82 -8.14
N GLY A 474 -1.69 41.87 -8.84
CA GLY A 474 -0.41 42.16 -9.49
C GLY A 474 0.68 41.10 -9.38
N LEU A 475 1.08 40.61 -10.55
CA LEU A 475 2.37 40.03 -10.94
C LEU A 475 2.56 38.50 -10.80
N ASP A 476 2.47 37.90 -11.98
CA ASP A 476 2.93 36.58 -12.42
C ASP A 476 4.41 36.33 -12.10
N GLY A 477 4.76 35.08 -11.79
CA GLY A 477 6.15 34.62 -11.94
C GLY A 477 6.72 33.57 -10.98
N ALA A 478 5.95 32.96 -10.07
CA ALA A 478 6.48 31.86 -9.27
C ALA A 478 6.33 30.52 -10.01
N SER A 479 7.44 29.98 -10.54
CA SER A 479 7.46 28.68 -11.23
C SER A 479 7.02 27.55 -10.26
N PRO A 480 6.11 26.64 -10.68
CA PRO A 480 5.69 25.50 -9.87
C PRO A 480 6.85 24.55 -9.50
N GLU A 481 7.95 24.57 -10.26
CA GLU A 481 9.17 23.82 -9.94
C GLU A 481 9.88 24.32 -8.68
N ALA A 482 9.92 25.64 -8.43
CA ALA A 482 10.59 26.20 -7.25
C ALA A 482 9.84 25.88 -5.94
N ALA A 483 8.50 25.85 -6.00
CA ALA A 483 7.67 25.37 -4.90
C ALA A 483 7.85 23.86 -4.66
N GLY A 484 8.11 23.09 -5.73
CA GLY A 484 8.52 21.69 -5.66
C GLY A 484 9.87 21.52 -4.93
N SER A 485 10.89 22.28 -5.31
CA SER A 485 12.25 22.17 -4.76
C SER A 485 12.40 22.60 -3.30
N GLN A 486 11.67 23.63 -2.84
CA GLN A 486 11.71 24.04 -1.42
C GLN A 486 10.91 23.08 -0.51
N ARG A 487 9.84 22.46 -1.04
CA ARG A 487 9.08 21.39 -0.37
C ARG A 487 9.84 20.06 -0.33
N GLN A 488 10.68 19.80 -1.33
CA GLN A 488 11.60 18.66 -1.38
C GLN A 488 12.61 18.68 -0.22
N LEU A 489 13.15 19.86 0.15
CA LEU A 489 14.13 19.99 1.24
C LEU A 489 13.56 19.66 2.63
N PHE A 490 12.26 19.86 2.87
CA PHE A 490 11.63 19.57 4.17
C PHE A 490 11.59 18.08 4.51
N TRP A 491 11.38 17.23 3.50
CA TRP A 491 11.18 15.79 3.67
C TRP A 491 12.42 14.96 3.34
N GLN A 492 13.37 15.54 2.59
CA GLN A 492 14.69 14.96 2.35
C GLN A 492 15.60 15.06 3.57
N GLY A 493 15.44 16.07 4.43
CA GLY A 493 16.13 16.07 5.72
C GLY A 493 15.76 14.81 6.50
N SER A 494 16.72 14.16 7.16
CA SER A 494 16.44 13.05 8.07
C SER A 494 15.52 13.54 9.19
N ALA A 495 14.20 13.49 8.96
CA ALA A 495 13.17 13.91 9.90
C ALA A 495 13.25 13.11 11.21
N VAL A 496 14.05 12.04 11.20
CA VAL A 496 14.35 11.14 12.31
C VAL A 496 15.24 11.78 13.39
N SER A 497 15.91 12.93 13.15
CA SER A 497 16.83 13.50 14.16
C SER A 497 16.84 15.03 14.27
N LEU A 498 15.79 15.74 13.87
CA LEU A 498 15.64 17.12 14.33
C LEU A 498 15.08 17.09 15.76
N ALA A 499 15.95 16.77 16.71
CA ALA A 499 15.70 17.08 18.11
C ALA A 499 15.43 18.59 18.22
N PHE A 500 14.58 18.98 19.16
CA PHE A 500 14.39 20.40 19.47
C PHE A 500 15.74 21.04 19.79
N SER A 501 16.02 22.18 19.16
CA SER A 501 17.27 22.89 19.42
C SER A 501 17.35 23.31 20.89
N ALA A 502 18.56 23.55 21.41
CA ALA A 502 18.72 24.03 22.78
C ALA A 502 18.00 25.38 23.01
N GLU A 503 17.95 26.23 21.97
CA GLU A 503 17.21 27.50 21.99
C GLU A 503 15.70 27.26 22.08
N ASP A 504 15.16 26.31 21.30
CA ASP A 504 13.73 25.93 21.37
C ASP A 504 13.38 25.42 22.77
N GLN A 505 14.25 24.61 23.38
CA GLN A 505 14.04 24.09 24.73
C GLN A 505 14.02 25.22 25.76
N GLN A 506 14.99 26.13 25.72
CA GLN A 506 15.03 27.25 26.66
C GLN A 506 13.85 28.22 26.48
N GLY A 507 13.43 28.48 25.25
CA GLY A 507 12.24 29.27 24.94
C GLY A 507 10.97 28.61 25.49
N ALA A 508 10.83 27.30 25.28
CA ALA A 508 9.73 26.51 25.79
C ALA A 508 9.65 26.50 27.32
N GLU A 509 10.78 26.37 28.03
CA GLU A 509 10.83 26.43 29.49
C GLU A 509 10.29 27.76 30.05
N ARG A 510 10.73 28.89 29.47
CA ARG A 510 10.25 30.23 29.86
C ARG A 510 8.75 30.37 29.62
N PHE A 511 8.27 29.89 28.47
CA PHE A 511 6.84 29.90 28.14
C PHE A 511 6.02 29.08 29.15
N LEU A 512 6.43 27.84 29.42
CA LEU A 512 5.73 26.95 30.35
C LEU A 512 5.70 27.53 31.78
N ALA A 513 6.79 28.12 32.24
CA ALA A 513 6.84 28.79 33.54
C ALA A 513 5.82 29.93 33.63
N GLY A 514 5.76 30.80 32.62
CA GLY A 514 4.78 31.90 32.57
C GLY A 514 3.34 31.42 32.48
N TRP A 515 3.08 30.42 31.63
CA TRP A 515 1.73 29.87 31.46
C TRP A 515 1.17 29.24 32.75
N ARG A 516 2.01 28.50 33.50
CA ARG A 516 1.62 27.89 34.77
C ARG A 516 1.28 28.92 35.84
N GLN A 517 2.04 30.01 35.93
CA GLN A 517 1.74 31.10 36.87
C GLN A 517 0.39 31.76 36.56
N ALA A 518 0.02 31.84 35.28
CA ALA A 518 -1.25 32.42 34.83
C ALA A 518 -2.46 31.48 34.96
N THR A 519 -2.24 30.17 35.15
CA THR A 519 -3.30 29.17 34.98
C THR A 519 -3.35 28.18 36.14
N THR A 520 -4.45 28.12 36.87
CA THR A 520 -4.68 27.08 37.89
C THR A 520 -5.47 25.91 37.30
N GLY A 521 -5.18 24.68 37.72
CA GLY A 521 -5.90 23.49 37.25
C GLY A 521 -7.41 23.57 37.51
N ALA A 522 -7.81 24.15 38.66
CA ALA A 522 -9.22 24.38 38.98
C ALA A 522 -9.90 25.35 38.00
N ALA A 523 -9.21 26.41 37.56
CA ALA A 523 -9.75 27.36 36.58
C ALA A 523 -9.94 26.71 35.20
N GLN A 524 -8.99 25.88 34.76
CA GLN A 524 -9.14 25.12 33.51
C GLN A 524 -10.30 24.13 33.56
N GLN A 525 -10.43 23.36 34.64
CA GLN A 525 -11.53 22.40 34.81
C GLN A 525 -12.89 23.10 34.84
N ALA A 526 -13.00 24.24 35.53
CA ALA A 526 -14.21 25.04 35.55
C ALA A 526 -14.56 25.60 34.16
N ALA A 527 -13.56 26.09 33.42
CA ALA A 527 -13.75 26.60 32.06
C ALA A 527 -14.16 25.49 31.08
N LEU A 528 -13.57 24.30 31.20
CA LEU A 528 -13.98 23.11 30.43
C LEU A 528 -15.42 22.70 30.75
N ALA A 529 -15.78 22.60 32.03
CA ALA A 529 -17.13 22.24 32.45
C ALA A 529 -18.16 23.24 31.91
N SER A 530 -17.84 24.54 31.96
CA SER A 530 -18.67 25.61 31.39
C SER A 530 -18.82 25.46 29.87
N ALA A 531 -17.72 25.21 29.16
CA ALA A 531 -17.73 25.02 27.71
C ALA A 531 -18.53 23.77 27.28
N LEU A 532 -18.35 22.64 27.96
CA LEU A 532 -19.12 21.42 27.74
C LEU A 532 -20.61 21.65 28.00
N ALA A 533 -20.96 22.39 29.05
CA ALA A 533 -22.34 22.75 29.35
C ALA A 533 -22.96 23.72 28.32
N ALA A 534 -22.13 24.52 27.64
CA ALA A 534 -22.59 25.49 26.64
C ALA A 534 -22.91 24.85 25.28
N VAL A 535 -22.29 23.72 24.92
CA VAL A 535 -22.52 23.10 23.61
C VAL A 535 -23.79 22.23 23.62
N PRO A 536 -24.84 22.57 22.84
CA PRO A 536 -26.16 21.91 22.91
C PRO A 536 -26.13 20.39 22.68
N LEU A 537 -25.20 19.92 21.83
CA LEU A 537 -25.00 18.49 21.55
C LEU A 537 -24.72 17.66 22.81
N PHE A 538 -24.09 18.26 23.83
CA PHE A 538 -23.69 17.56 25.06
C PHE A 538 -24.83 17.46 26.07
N LYS A 539 -25.86 18.31 25.96
CA LYS A 539 -27.03 18.26 26.85
C LYS A 539 -27.94 17.06 26.56
N GLN A 540 -27.90 16.51 25.35
CA GLN A 540 -28.79 15.42 24.93
C GLN A 540 -28.27 14.02 25.29
N GLN A 541 -26.96 13.82 25.49
CA GLN A 541 -26.38 12.52 25.88
C GLN A 541 -26.46 12.24 27.40
N GLY A 542 -27.59 12.60 28.02
CA GLY A 542 -27.81 12.52 29.47
C GLY A 542 -27.52 11.13 30.03
N GLY A 543 -26.35 10.94 30.65
CA GLY A 543 -26.00 9.76 31.43
C GLY A 543 -24.55 9.29 31.32
N ALA A 544 -23.96 9.28 30.13
CA ALA A 544 -22.65 8.64 29.91
C ALA A 544 -21.45 9.61 29.81
N GLY A 545 -21.69 10.93 29.81
CA GLY A 545 -20.75 11.89 29.24
C GLY A 545 -19.92 12.76 30.20
N ALA A 546 -20.13 12.75 31.52
CA ALA A 546 -19.46 13.74 32.40
C ALA A 546 -18.03 13.37 32.81
N GLY A 547 -17.63 12.10 32.64
CA GLY A 547 -16.30 11.64 33.04
C GLY A 547 -15.15 12.21 32.20
N PRO A 548 -13.92 12.20 32.75
CA PRO A 548 -12.71 12.58 32.02
C PRO A 548 -12.52 11.73 30.76
N PHE A 549 -11.61 12.14 29.87
CA PHE A 549 -11.23 11.33 28.72
C PHE A 549 -10.74 9.95 29.20
N GLN A 550 -11.33 8.88 28.68
CA GLN A 550 -10.91 7.51 28.99
C GLN A 550 -10.26 6.92 27.73
N PRO A 551 -8.92 6.97 27.61
CA PRO A 551 -8.24 6.40 26.46
C PRO A 551 -8.44 4.88 26.42
N MET A 552 -8.55 4.31 25.22
CA MET A 552 -8.48 2.86 25.08
C MET A 552 -7.14 2.34 25.64
N PRO A 553 -7.11 1.21 26.36
CA PRO A 553 -5.86 0.67 26.90
C PRO A 553 -4.85 0.41 25.80
N LEU A 554 -3.56 0.66 26.05
CA LEU A 554 -2.49 0.49 25.06
C LEU A 554 -2.49 -0.93 24.44
N ALA A 555 -2.78 -1.95 25.24
CA ALA A 555 -2.89 -3.34 24.78
C ALA A 555 -3.94 -3.54 23.66
N SER A 556 -5.02 -2.76 23.66
CA SER A 556 -6.06 -2.80 22.62
C SER A 556 -5.66 -2.13 21.30
N LEU A 557 -4.64 -1.26 21.36
CA LEU A 557 -4.07 -0.59 20.19
C LEU A 557 -2.94 -1.41 19.54
N MET A 558 -2.38 -2.40 20.25
CA MET A 558 -1.26 -3.17 19.71
C MET A 558 -1.69 -4.00 18.50
N PRO A 559 -0.88 -4.01 17.42
CA PRO A 559 -1.10 -4.87 16.26
C PRO A 559 -1.31 -6.33 16.69
N ARG A 560 -2.29 -7.02 16.08
CA ARG A 560 -2.60 -8.43 16.43
C ARG A 560 -1.38 -9.34 16.31
N LEU A 561 -0.50 -9.04 15.35
CA LEU A 561 0.74 -9.76 15.13
C LEU A 561 1.72 -9.65 16.30
N MET A 562 1.74 -8.54 17.03
CA MET A 562 2.59 -8.40 18.21
C MET A 562 2.01 -9.10 19.43
N GLN A 563 0.68 -9.17 19.54
CA GLN A 563 0.02 -9.90 20.62
C GLN A 563 0.30 -11.41 20.55
N ALA A 564 0.33 -11.99 19.34
CA ALA A 564 0.57 -13.43 19.16
C ALA A 564 2.00 -13.89 19.52
N GLY A 565 2.97 -12.98 19.57
CA GLY A 565 4.37 -13.31 19.89
C GLY A 565 4.68 -13.40 21.39
N GLY A 566 3.84 -12.81 22.26
CA GLY A 566 4.10 -12.71 23.69
C GLY A 566 3.73 -13.94 24.52
N ASP A 567 2.78 -14.75 24.04
CA ASP A 567 2.18 -15.84 24.85
C ASP A 567 2.83 -17.21 24.62
N TYR A 568 3.88 -17.32 23.82
CA TYR A 568 4.60 -18.59 23.62
C TYR A 568 5.52 -18.99 24.77
N SER A 569 5.49 -18.27 25.90
CA SER A 569 6.29 -18.56 27.08
C SER A 569 5.46 -18.67 28.36
N ALA A 570 4.38 -19.44 28.35
CA ALA A 570 3.84 -20.08 29.55
C ALA A 570 2.95 -21.27 29.19
N ASN A 571 3.46 -22.49 29.44
CA ASN A 571 2.69 -23.72 29.38
C ASN A 571 1.47 -23.66 30.33
N GLY A 572 0.26 -23.69 29.77
CA GLY A 572 -0.98 -23.93 30.48
C GLY A 572 -2.00 -24.53 29.51
N SER A 573 -2.30 -25.81 29.66
CA SER A 573 -3.15 -26.61 28.78
C SER A 573 -4.60 -26.10 28.72
N HIS A 574 -5.00 -25.48 27.61
CA HIS A 574 -6.41 -25.31 27.23
C HIS A 574 -6.64 -25.69 25.75
N GLY A 575 -6.52 -26.99 25.45
CA GLY A 575 -6.90 -27.55 24.16
C GLY A 575 -8.41 -27.72 24.04
N SER A 576 -9.13 -26.69 23.57
CA SER A 576 -10.51 -26.86 23.08
C SER A 576 -10.99 -25.73 22.15
N SER A 577 -10.51 -24.49 22.33
CA SER A 577 -10.98 -23.31 21.57
C SER A 577 -10.51 -23.26 20.11
N ASP A 578 -9.30 -23.72 19.82
CA ASP A 578 -8.65 -23.37 18.54
C ASP A 578 -9.09 -24.23 17.37
N ASN A 579 -9.50 -25.48 17.62
CA ASN A 579 -10.11 -26.32 16.57
C ASN A 579 -11.45 -25.76 16.11
N SER A 580 -12.26 -25.18 17.00
CA SER A 580 -13.53 -24.55 16.63
C SER A 580 -13.34 -23.34 15.71
N LYS A 581 -12.36 -22.48 16.03
CA LYS A 581 -12.00 -21.31 15.20
C LYS A 581 -11.40 -21.69 13.85
N ARG A 582 -10.66 -22.80 13.77
CA ARG A 582 -10.11 -23.32 12.50
C ARG A 582 -11.21 -23.90 11.61
N VAL A 583 -12.11 -24.71 12.18
CA VAL A 583 -13.27 -25.27 11.47
C VAL A 583 -14.21 -24.17 10.96
N GLN A 584 -14.43 -23.11 11.75
CA GLN A 584 -15.28 -22.00 11.34
C GLN A 584 -14.65 -21.15 10.22
N ARG A 585 -13.32 -20.98 10.21
CA ARG A 585 -12.59 -20.35 9.10
C ARG A 585 -12.70 -21.17 7.82
N LEU A 586 -12.48 -22.49 7.88
CA LEU A 586 -12.63 -23.39 6.72
C LEU A 586 -14.06 -23.39 6.18
N ARG A 587 -15.08 -23.40 7.04
CA ARG A 587 -16.49 -23.27 6.63
C ARG A 587 -16.79 -21.94 5.95
N THR A 588 -16.19 -20.85 6.42
CA THR A 588 -16.38 -19.51 5.82
C THR A 588 -15.73 -19.45 4.45
N MET A 589 -14.52 -20.00 4.31
CA MET A 589 -13.78 -20.08 3.05
C MET A 589 -14.52 -20.96 2.03
N TYR A 590 -15.03 -22.12 2.45
CA TYR A 590 -15.81 -23.03 1.60
C TYR A 590 -17.13 -22.40 1.13
N ARG A 591 -17.85 -21.68 2.01
CA ARG A 591 -19.04 -20.92 1.60
C ARG A 591 -18.71 -19.80 0.62
N HIS A 592 -17.58 -19.13 0.81
CA HIS A 592 -17.14 -18.07 -0.09
C HIS A 592 -16.77 -18.62 -1.47
N MET A 593 -16.06 -19.75 -1.52
CA MET A 593 -15.75 -20.46 -2.77
C MET A 593 -17.00 -20.96 -3.49
N ARG A 594 -18.05 -21.34 -2.75
CA ARG A 594 -19.33 -21.82 -3.31
C ARG A 594 -20.23 -20.68 -3.79
N GLN A 595 -20.13 -19.48 -3.19
CA GLN A 595 -20.97 -18.32 -3.53
C GLN A 595 -20.44 -17.50 -4.72
N ILE A 596 -19.15 -17.58 -5.03
CA ILE A 596 -18.60 -16.96 -6.24
C ILE A 596 -18.86 -17.92 -7.39
N SER A 597 -19.88 -17.63 -8.20
CA SER A 597 -20.19 -18.36 -9.44
C SER A 597 -19.09 -18.09 -10.47
N LEU A 598 -17.97 -18.77 -10.31
CA LEU A 598 -16.86 -18.79 -11.25
C LEU A 598 -17.14 -19.82 -12.34
N CYS A 599 -16.95 -19.42 -13.60
CA CYS A 599 -16.86 -20.38 -14.71
C CYS A 599 -15.68 -21.34 -14.47
N ASP A 600 -15.71 -22.52 -15.08
CA ASP A 600 -14.72 -23.56 -14.82
C ASP A 600 -13.28 -23.14 -15.19
N SER A 601 -13.12 -22.15 -16.08
CA SER A 601 -11.82 -21.50 -16.38
C SER A 601 -11.25 -20.71 -15.20
N ASP A 602 -12.11 -19.98 -14.47
CA ASP A 602 -11.70 -19.19 -13.31
C ASP A 602 -11.39 -20.09 -12.09
N ARG A 603 -12.10 -21.23 -12.00
CA ARG A 603 -11.78 -22.28 -11.02
C ARG A 603 -10.42 -22.93 -11.30
N ALA A 604 -10.11 -23.20 -12.57
CA ALA A 604 -8.81 -23.72 -12.97
C ALA A 604 -7.70 -22.70 -12.65
N ALA A 605 -7.87 -21.43 -13.02
CA ALA A 605 -6.90 -20.37 -12.74
C ALA A 605 -6.65 -20.18 -11.22
N LEU A 606 -7.70 -20.20 -10.39
CA LEU A 606 -7.54 -20.10 -8.94
C LEU A 606 -6.96 -21.37 -8.29
N ALA A 607 -7.26 -22.55 -8.83
CA ALA A 607 -6.65 -23.80 -8.38
C ALA A 607 -5.14 -23.83 -8.68
N THR A 608 -4.72 -23.32 -9.84
CA THR A 608 -3.30 -23.17 -10.19
C THR A 608 -2.61 -22.17 -9.26
N ILE A 609 -3.23 -21.01 -8.98
CA ILE A 609 -2.69 -20.02 -8.03
C ILE A 609 -2.59 -20.59 -6.60
N SER A 610 -3.55 -21.41 -6.17
CA SER A 610 -3.54 -22.05 -4.86
C SER A 610 -2.50 -23.17 -4.75
N GLN A 611 -2.26 -23.93 -5.82
CA GLN A 611 -1.22 -24.97 -5.86
C GLN A 611 0.18 -24.36 -5.92
N GLU A 612 0.38 -23.27 -6.67
CA GLU A 612 1.65 -22.53 -6.69
C GLU A 612 1.96 -21.89 -5.34
N SER A 613 0.96 -21.33 -4.66
CA SER A 613 1.13 -20.76 -3.31
C SER A 613 1.48 -21.81 -2.24
N ALA A 614 1.13 -23.08 -2.47
CA ALA A 614 1.50 -24.20 -1.60
C ALA A 614 2.88 -24.80 -1.94
N ALA A 615 3.35 -24.61 -3.17
CA ALA A 615 4.66 -25.08 -3.64
C ALA A 615 5.81 -24.10 -3.36
N GLU A 616 5.51 -22.83 -3.10
CA GLU A 616 6.50 -21.77 -2.82
C GLU A 616 6.83 -21.57 -1.32
N GLU A 617 6.35 -22.43 -0.39
CA GLU A 617 6.97 -22.47 0.95
C GLU A 617 8.37 -23.09 0.86
N PRO A 618 9.45 -22.35 1.23
CA PRO A 618 10.79 -22.90 1.17
C PRO A 618 10.93 -24.07 2.17
N ALA A 619 11.46 -25.20 1.70
CA ALA A 619 11.87 -26.36 2.48
C ALA A 619 13.10 -26.07 3.39
N GLY A 620 13.14 -24.90 4.01
CA GLY A 620 14.21 -24.37 4.85
C GLY A 620 13.76 -24.15 6.29
N ALA A 621 13.00 -25.07 6.87
CA ALA A 621 12.75 -25.12 8.31
C ALA A 621 12.49 -26.56 8.82
N THR A 622 13.18 -27.56 8.27
CA THR A 622 13.38 -28.82 9.01
C THR A 622 14.41 -28.57 10.11
N LEU A 623 13.93 -28.13 11.27
CA LEU A 623 14.64 -28.28 12.54
C LEU A 623 14.94 -29.77 12.72
N GLN A 624 16.22 -30.13 12.56
CA GLN A 624 16.74 -31.41 12.97
C GLN A 624 16.55 -31.55 14.49
N MET A 625 15.48 -32.22 14.93
CA MET A 625 15.46 -32.83 16.26
C MET A 625 16.30 -34.10 16.21
N ARG A 626 17.61 -33.92 16.37
CA ARG A 626 18.54 -35.02 16.66
C ARG A 626 18.61 -35.19 18.17
N GLY A 627 18.07 -36.31 18.65
CA GLY A 627 18.53 -36.96 19.88
C GLY A 627 17.90 -36.51 21.19
N LEU A 628 16.73 -37.08 21.51
CA LEU A 628 16.41 -37.46 22.88
C LEU A 628 15.88 -38.91 22.85
N VAL A 629 16.84 -39.82 22.94
CA VAL A 629 16.59 -41.18 23.42
C VAL A 629 16.30 -41.07 24.90
N LEU A 630 15.09 -41.42 25.33
CA LEU A 630 14.89 -42.00 26.65
C LEU A 630 13.95 -43.21 26.54
N PRO A 631 14.29 -44.29 27.26
CA PRO A 631 13.67 -45.59 27.10
C PRO A 631 12.42 -45.69 27.98
N TRP A 632 11.66 -46.77 27.77
CA TRP A 632 10.66 -47.39 28.66
C TRP A 632 9.34 -47.62 27.92
N LEU A 633 9.28 -48.76 27.23
CA LEU A 633 8.13 -49.66 27.12
C LEU A 633 8.59 -50.86 26.28
N THR A 634 9.43 -51.70 26.90
CA THR A 634 9.66 -53.07 26.44
C THR A 634 8.58 -53.95 27.02
N GLY A 635 7.78 -54.56 26.16
CA GLY A 635 6.85 -55.62 26.55
C GLY A 635 6.35 -56.40 25.35
N SER A 636 6.91 -57.59 25.18
CA SER A 636 6.36 -58.78 24.48
C SER A 636 6.32 -58.72 22.94
N GLU A 637 7.33 -59.28 22.25
CA GLU A 637 7.51 -60.71 21.87
C GLU A 637 6.71 -61.14 20.63
N GLY A 638 7.43 -61.62 19.61
CA GLY A 638 7.02 -62.80 18.84
C GLY A 638 6.88 -62.67 17.32
N GLY A 639 7.91 -63.12 16.59
CA GLY A 639 7.84 -63.70 15.23
C GLY A 639 7.63 -62.71 14.07
N GLY A 640 8.39 -62.69 12.98
CA GLY A 640 9.07 -63.76 12.27
C GLY A 640 8.47 -63.87 10.86
N GLY A 641 9.25 -63.57 9.82
CA GLY A 641 8.96 -63.98 8.44
C GLY A 641 8.83 -62.83 7.42
N GLY A 642 9.58 -62.93 6.33
CA GLY A 642 9.68 -61.92 5.27
C GLY A 642 8.47 -61.83 4.34
N GLY A 643 8.57 -60.93 3.36
CA GLY A 643 7.66 -60.89 2.21
C GLY A 643 7.33 -59.48 1.73
N GLU A 644 7.91 -59.11 0.58
CA GLU A 644 7.36 -58.30 -0.52
C GLU A 644 6.29 -57.22 -0.28
N GLY A 645 6.52 -56.05 -0.88
CA GLY A 645 5.46 -55.16 -1.36
C GLY A 645 5.39 -53.81 -0.67
N ALA A 646 6.18 -52.83 -1.13
CA ALA A 646 5.88 -51.43 -0.86
C ALA A 646 4.67 -51.03 -1.72
N PRO A 647 3.53 -50.60 -1.13
CA PRO A 647 2.43 -50.07 -1.93
C PRO A 647 2.84 -48.70 -2.46
N THR A 648 2.87 -48.55 -3.78
CA THR A 648 2.84 -47.25 -4.43
C THR A 648 1.56 -46.53 -3.95
N SER A 649 1.73 -45.42 -3.23
CA SER A 649 0.62 -44.55 -2.84
C SER A 649 0.01 -43.99 -4.12
N ALA A 650 -1.11 -44.55 -4.56
CA ALA A 650 -1.92 -43.99 -5.63
C ALA A 650 -2.31 -42.57 -5.22
N VAL A 651 -1.98 -41.59 -6.08
CA VAL A 651 -2.40 -40.21 -5.91
C VAL A 651 -3.92 -40.21 -6.02
N LYS A 652 -4.62 -39.90 -4.92
CA LYS A 652 -6.08 -39.80 -4.89
C LYS A 652 -6.52 -38.69 -5.84
N SER A 653 -7.56 -38.94 -6.61
CA SER A 653 -8.19 -37.91 -7.45
C SER A 653 -8.83 -36.84 -6.57
N VAL A 654 -9.03 -35.63 -7.14
CA VAL A 654 -9.69 -34.52 -6.43
C VAL A 654 -11.08 -34.93 -5.95
N ASP A 655 -11.79 -35.74 -6.73
CA ASP A 655 -13.13 -36.23 -6.37
C ASP A 655 -13.09 -37.22 -5.19
N GLU A 656 -12.06 -38.06 -5.09
CA GLU A 656 -11.86 -38.95 -3.93
C GLU A 656 -11.55 -38.16 -2.65
N VAL A 657 -10.74 -37.09 -2.76
CA VAL A 657 -10.46 -36.21 -1.63
C VAL A 657 -11.71 -35.44 -1.19
N LEU A 658 -12.52 -34.97 -2.14
CA LEU A 658 -13.79 -34.30 -1.84
C LEU A 658 -14.80 -35.26 -1.20
N ALA A 659 -14.88 -36.51 -1.68
CA ALA A 659 -15.73 -37.54 -1.08
C ALA A 659 -15.30 -37.91 0.36
N GLU A 660 -13.99 -37.94 0.64
CA GLU A 660 -13.47 -38.15 2.00
C GLU A 660 -13.79 -36.98 2.93
N VAL A 661 -13.72 -35.75 2.43
CA VAL A 661 -14.09 -34.54 3.19
C VAL A 661 -15.59 -34.52 3.49
N ASP A 662 -16.44 -34.87 2.52
CA ASP A 662 -17.89 -34.95 2.71
C ASP A 662 -18.26 -36.07 3.70
N SER A 663 -17.61 -37.23 3.60
CA SER A 663 -17.78 -38.32 4.57
C SER A 663 -17.35 -37.92 5.99
N ALA A 664 -16.24 -37.19 6.13
CA ALA A 664 -15.77 -36.70 7.42
C ALA A 664 -16.70 -35.62 8.02
N LEU A 665 -17.28 -34.76 7.18
CA LEU A 665 -18.27 -33.76 7.60
C LEU A 665 -19.56 -34.44 8.08
N GLN A 666 -20.03 -35.45 7.35
CA GLN A 666 -21.22 -36.21 7.72
C GLN A 666 -21.00 -36.99 9.03
N ALA A 667 -19.84 -37.62 9.21
CA ALA A 667 -19.48 -38.30 10.45
C ALA A 667 -19.41 -37.32 11.65
N ALA A 668 -18.94 -36.08 11.43
CA ALA A 668 -18.92 -35.05 12.45
C ALA A 668 -20.33 -34.52 12.79
N GLU A 669 -21.23 -34.44 11.81
CA GLU A 669 -22.64 -34.08 12.03
C GLU A 669 -23.36 -35.17 12.83
N GLU A 670 -23.20 -36.44 12.47
CA GLU A 670 -23.75 -37.56 13.23
C GLU A 670 -23.20 -37.62 14.67
N ALA A 671 -21.93 -37.31 14.87
CA ALA A 671 -21.33 -37.25 16.22
C ALA A 671 -21.92 -36.10 17.06
N MET A 672 -22.22 -34.95 16.44
CA MET A 672 -22.88 -33.83 17.12
C MET A 672 -24.36 -34.11 17.42
N GLU A 673 -25.06 -34.85 16.57
CA GLU A 673 -26.44 -35.27 16.81
C GLU A 673 -26.53 -36.31 17.93
N ARG A 674 -25.59 -37.26 17.99
CA ARG A 674 -25.46 -38.20 19.13
C ARG A 674 -25.11 -37.50 20.44
N GLY A 675 -24.39 -36.37 20.39
CA GLY A 675 -24.07 -35.54 21.55
C GLY A 675 -25.21 -34.62 22.02
N ARG A 676 -26.36 -34.61 21.33
CA ARG A 676 -27.54 -33.77 21.62
C ARG A 676 -28.77 -34.58 22.05
N SER A 677 -28.63 -35.86 22.40
CA SER A 677 -29.70 -36.55 23.13
C SER A 677 -29.81 -35.96 24.55
N PRO A 678 -31.01 -35.58 25.01
CA PRO A 678 -31.23 -34.94 26.31
C PRO A 678 -30.81 -35.80 27.51
#